data_AF-A0A370HIA0-F1
#
_entry.id   AF-A0A370HIA0-F1
#
_cell.length_a   1.000
_cell.length_b   1.000
_cell.length_c   1.000
_cell.angle_alpha   90.00
_cell.angle_beta   90.00
_cell.angle_gamma   90.00
#
_symmetry.space_group_name_H-M   'P 1'
#
loop_
_entity.id
_entity.type
_entity.pdbx_description
1 polymer ?
#
loop_
_entity_poly.entity_id
_entity_poly.type
_entity_poly.pdbx_seq_one_letter_code
_entity_poly.pdbx_strand_id
1 'polypeptide(L)'
;MAMQLRDSDIAQIFNMVQSGNIRDASGIGNNIANPTWGAAGQPFIRLTTPSYSDGVSGLPVTTFSPREVSDIVSNQDNDGDGTEENIPNGFGGSAFLTFFGQYFDHGLDLIGKGGASIPIGSSTFLMNATRANPMPGTGNADGIPNSGDEVPAQYINPVSPYADQNQTYGSSEAVTDLLRKWVQGPNGPVETAYLLMGNTDGSGHALLPTLNHVRQNYRIMTGGELTSDDIANFDGTGHALLLDFIPAFKGGNPANGLDLDALGNYYIAGDGRVNENVVLTSIHTIWARNHNFWVDHLRARTGNTWTEEQYFQAAKIINIAEYQNIVFGEFADAMAGGIKPGDPAHGFTSYDPTVNAAISAEFANSAYRFGHSMLNETVSFKNADGSLGNMSLVQAFLSPDKVNQIGVEELLLGATGVTHQAIDVDIVNALRNQLVGQPLDLAALNIFRGRDTGIAPFNAVRAELFAKTGDASLLPYSGWADFQQRNGLSNAFIAQLQQAYPEGFQAMDLWVGGLAERPSRGQLGSTFGYIFIEQLDRLQKGDRFYYLQILDNTLFSAASNIETFSDIIARNSNIKGLAANVFLASPNGSTSGSKGIIVPPPDQPPQQPQDPVTPDTPTGPFIGTAKSDNLVGSAHDDLMKGGRGNDILHGLDGNDRLYGEDGNDRLDGGAGIDRMWGGRGNDVFVVDNRQDRTYESRNQGTDTVKSSVSYSLSGTHVERLYLDGSANINGTGNSLDNRLYGNAGNNVLKASSGNDIVRGYAGNDKLYGGSGNDKLSGGAGDDWLYGGPGQDVFVFEKNSGRDRIKDFQVGLDKIDVRAWSNVHDLADLRMTQSGAHVVIHHGADMVVVEHVQLAALSLRDFLL
;
A
#
# COMPACT_ATOMS: atom_id res chain seq x y z
N MET A 1 -10.69 6.49 -23.81
CA MET A 1 -9.94 7.15 -24.91
C MET A 1 -8.47 6.83 -24.65
N ALA A 2 -7.65 6.52 -25.65
CA ALA A 2 -6.23 6.23 -25.40
C ALA A 2 -5.43 7.51 -25.10
N MET A 3 -4.34 7.40 -24.34
CA MET A 3 -3.35 8.47 -24.17
C MET A 3 -2.95 9.06 -25.54
N GLN A 4 -3.00 10.38 -25.66
CA GLN A 4 -2.64 11.05 -26.92
C GLN A 4 -1.13 11.31 -27.00
N LEU A 5 -0.41 10.46 -27.72
CA LEU A 5 0.99 10.70 -28.06
C LEU A 5 1.11 11.92 -28.99
N ARG A 6 1.87 12.93 -28.58
CA ARG A 6 2.27 14.06 -29.44
C ARG A 6 3.36 13.58 -30.40
N ASP A 7 3.55 14.30 -31.50
CA ASP A 7 4.60 13.95 -32.46
C ASP A 7 6.01 14.04 -31.83
N SER A 8 6.19 14.89 -30.82
CA SER A 8 7.42 14.96 -30.02
C SER A 8 7.68 13.68 -29.22
N ASP A 9 6.63 13.07 -28.66
CA ASP A 9 6.73 11.88 -27.84
C ASP A 9 7.11 10.67 -28.71
N ILE A 10 6.46 10.56 -29.88
CA ILE A 10 6.79 9.56 -30.91
C ILE A 10 8.24 9.70 -31.37
N ALA A 11 8.71 10.94 -31.63
CA ALA A 11 10.09 11.19 -32.03
C ALA A 11 11.10 10.84 -30.92
N GLN A 12 10.79 11.13 -29.66
CA GLN A 12 11.63 10.76 -28.52
C GLN A 12 11.77 9.24 -28.38
N ILE A 13 10.66 8.51 -28.43
CA ILE A 13 10.66 7.05 -28.37
C ILE A 13 11.46 6.46 -29.54
N PHE A 14 11.26 6.98 -30.76
CA PHE A 14 12.01 6.54 -31.92
C PHE A 14 13.53 6.75 -31.76
N ASN A 15 13.95 7.89 -31.24
CA ASN A 15 15.36 8.18 -30.97
C ASN A 15 15.96 7.23 -29.92
N MET A 16 15.20 6.86 -28.88
CA MET A 16 15.64 5.86 -27.90
C MET A 16 15.89 4.51 -28.58
N VAL A 17 14.94 4.06 -29.41
CA VAL A 17 15.05 2.81 -30.16
C VAL A 17 16.24 2.84 -31.12
N GLN A 18 16.42 3.92 -31.90
CA GLN A 18 17.53 4.04 -32.85
C GLN A 18 18.91 4.09 -32.17
N SER A 19 19.00 4.65 -30.97
CA SER A 19 20.24 4.73 -30.20
C SER A 19 20.56 3.46 -29.41
N GLY A 20 19.67 2.46 -29.42
CA GLY A 20 19.80 1.26 -28.60
C GLY A 20 19.60 1.52 -27.11
N ASN A 21 19.04 2.68 -26.72
CA ASN A 21 18.68 2.98 -25.34
C ASN A 21 17.33 2.33 -25.00
N ILE A 22 17.31 1.00 -25.07
CA ILE A 22 16.17 0.13 -24.79
C ILE A 22 16.53 -0.81 -23.63
N ARG A 23 15.50 -1.32 -22.94
CA ARG A 23 15.69 -2.25 -21.83
C ARG A 23 15.96 -3.65 -22.37
N ASP A 24 17.03 -4.26 -21.91
CA ASP A 24 17.29 -5.70 -22.08
C ASP A 24 16.26 -6.51 -21.27
N ALA A 25 15.73 -7.58 -21.84
CA ALA A 25 14.69 -8.40 -21.19
C ALA A 25 15.11 -8.96 -19.82
N SER A 26 16.41 -9.17 -19.58
CA SER A 26 16.92 -9.62 -18.27
C SER A 26 17.06 -8.49 -17.25
N GLY A 27 16.93 -7.24 -17.67
CA GLY A 27 17.23 -6.06 -16.84
C GLY A 27 18.72 -5.72 -16.74
N ILE A 28 19.62 -6.50 -17.36
CA ILE A 28 21.06 -6.20 -17.37
C ILE A 28 21.34 -4.84 -18.05
N GLY A 29 22.30 -4.10 -17.52
CA GLY A 29 22.68 -2.78 -18.05
C GLY A 29 21.68 -1.66 -17.73
N ASN A 30 20.68 -1.91 -16.87
CA ASN A 30 19.87 -0.85 -16.30
C ASN A 30 20.75 0.14 -15.53
N ASN A 31 21.55 -0.36 -14.58
CA ASN A 31 22.56 0.43 -13.91
C ASN A 31 23.88 0.42 -14.70
N ILE A 32 24.37 1.60 -15.10
CA ILE A 32 25.59 1.73 -15.93
C ILE A 32 26.86 1.32 -15.17
N ALA A 33 26.96 1.66 -13.89
CA ALA A 33 28.14 1.39 -13.08
C ALA A 33 28.18 -0.07 -12.58
N ASN A 34 27.00 -0.66 -12.36
CA ASN A 34 26.83 -2.03 -11.91
C ASN A 34 25.84 -2.77 -12.82
N PRO A 35 26.25 -3.21 -14.02
CA PRO A 35 25.34 -3.74 -15.04
C PRO A 35 24.47 -4.92 -14.59
N THR A 36 24.89 -5.68 -13.57
CA THR A 36 24.15 -6.83 -13.05
C THR A 36 23.22 -6.48 -11.89
N TRP A 37 23.18 -5.23 -11.41
CA TRP A 37 22.27 -4.89 -10.31
C TRP A 37 20.82 -5.06 -10.73
N GLY A 38 20.14 -5.93 -10.00
CA GLY A 38 18.78 -6.32 -10.29
C GLY A 38 18.62 -6.88 -11.71
N ALA A 39 19.56 -7.65 -12.23
CA ALA A 39 19.32 -8.44 -13.44
C ALA A 39 18.73 -9.81 -13.06
N ALA A 40 18.01 -10.43 -13.99
CA ALA A 40 17.65 -11.85 -13.91
C ALA A 40 18.90 -12.71 -13.71
N GLY A 41 18.78 -13.77 -12.90
CA GLY A 41 19.88 -14.65 -12.55
C GLY A 41 20.80 -14.13 -11.44
N GLN A 42 20.44 -13.03 -10.78
CA GLN A 42 21.22 -12.43 -9.69
C GLN A 42 20.60 -12.73 -8.32
N PRO A 43 21.39 -12.67 -7.23
CA PRO A 43 20.88 -13.00 -5.92
C PRO A 43 19.86 -11.97 -5.41
N PHE A 44 18.90 -12.46 -4.60
CA PHE A 44 18.09 -11.59 -3.75
C PHE A 44 18.99 -10.80 -2.80
N ILE A 45 18.64 -9.54 -2.56
CA ILE A 45 19.28 -8.75 -1.50
C ILE A 45 18.63 -9.07 -0.15
N ARG A 46 19.22 -8.53 0.92
CA ARG A 46 18.75 -8.73 2.30
C ARG A 46 18.49 -7.39 2.97
N LEU A 47 17.31 -7.24 3.56
CA LEU A 47 17.02 -6.13 4.47
C LEU A 47 17.52 -6.41 5.89
N THR A 48 17.66 -7.68 6.26
CA THR A 48 18.04 -8.14 7.60
C THR A 48 19.08 -9.26 7.54
N THR A 49 19.74 -9.51 8.66
CA THR A 49 20.73 -10.58 8.75
C THR A 49 20.05 -11.94 8.54
N PRO A 50 20.55 -12.82 7.65
CA PRO A 50 19.94 -14.12 7.44
C PRO A 50 20.01 -14.97 8.72
N SER A 51 18.92 -15.70 8.99
CA SER A 51 18.77 -16.52 10.19
C SER A 51 18.69 -18.01 9.84
N TYR A 52 19.76 -18.75 10.11
CA TYR A 52 19.84 -20.20 9.94
C TYR A 52 20.34 -20.83 11.25
N SER A 53 19.89 -22.05 11.54
CA SER A 53 20.30 -22.76 12.77
C SER A 53 21.81 -23.07 12.82
N ASP A 54 22.42 -23.21 11.64
CA ASP A 54 23.84 -23.55 11.46
C ASP A 54 24.67 -22.41 10.86
N GLY A 55 24.09 -21.21 10.74
CA GLY A 55 24.71 -20.06 10.07
C GLY A 55 24.74 -20.14 8.54
N VAL A 56 24.35 -21.26 7.92
CA VAL A 56 24.44 -21.49 6.48
C VAL A 56 23.08 -21.70 5.82
N SER A 57 22.39 -22.80 6.12
CA SER A 57 21.16 -23.21 5.42
C SER A 57 20.24 -24.10 6.26
N GLY A 58 20.63 -24.37 7.50
CA GLY A 58 19.88 -25.15 8.47
C GLY A 58 18.61 -24.43 8.86
N LEU A 59 17.50 -25.20 8.88
CA LEU A 59 16.20 -24.67 9.26
C LEU A 59 16.18 -24.35 10.76
N PRO A 60 15.48 -23.28 11.18
CA PRO A 60 15.29 -22.98 12.58
C PRO A 60 14.60 -24.15 13.30
N VAL A 61 15.03 -24.42 14.53
CA VAL A 61 14.40 -25.42 15.40
C VAL A 61 13.22 -24.75 16.10
N THR A 62 12.02 -25.19 15.75
CA THR A 62 10.75 -24.73 16.34
C THR A 62 9.99 -25.91 16.92
N THR A 63 9.14 -25.66 17.91
CA THR A 63 8.30 -26.69 18.54
C THR A 63 7.32 -27.32 17.54
N PHE A 64 6.73 -26.50 16.67
CA PHE A 64 5.72 -26.93 15.71
C PHE A 64 6.24 -26.92 14.28
N SER A 65 5.76 -27.88 13.48
CA SER A 65 5.94 -27.86 12.04
C SER A 65 5.18 -26.69 11.41
N PRO A 66 5.54 -26.27 10.19
CA PRO A 66 4.80 -25.23 9.48
C PRO A 66 3.30 -25.51 9.35
N ARG A 67 2.90 -26.77 9.13
CA ARG A 67 1.47 -27.15 9.08
C ARG A 67 0.80 -27.07 10.44
N GLU A 68 1.47 -27.48 11.51
CA GLU A 68 0.92 -27.37 12.85
C GLU A 68 0.71 -25.89 13.26
N VAL A 69 1.62 -24.99 12.86
CA VAL A 69 1.40 -23.54 13.02
C VAL A 69 0.17 -23.09 12.23
N SER A 70 0.07 -23.44 10.94
CA SER A 70 -1.09 -23.14 10.10
C SER A 70 -2.41 -23.63 10.71
N ASP A 71 -2.42 -24.86 11.26
CA ASP A 71 -3.59 -25.43 11.93
C ASP A 71 -4.05 -24.64 13.16
N ILE A 72 -3.13 -23.95 13.84
CA ILE A 72 -3.44 -23.16 15.03
C ILE A 72 -3.94 -21.75 14.67
N VAL A 73 -3.30 -21.10 13.68
CA VAL A 73 -3.47 -19.64 13.46
C VAL A 73 -4.17 -19.26 12.17
N SER A 74 -4.23 -20.12 11.16
CA SER A 74 -4.69 -19.75 9.81
C SER A 74 -6.02 -20.37 9.39
N ASN A 75 -6.69 -21.06 10.31
CA ASN A 75 -7.97 -21.70 10.04
C ASN A 75 -9.11 -20.68 10.02
N GLN A 76 -9.78 -20.55 8.87
CA GLN A 76 -10.89 -19.62 8.71
C GLN A 76 -12.14 -20.03 9.48
N ASP A 77 -12.41 -21.34 9.65
CA ASP A 77 -13.45 -21.88 10.52
C ASP A 77 -13.20 -21.45 11.98
N ASN A 78 -13.88 -20.37 12.33
CA ASN A 78 -13.58 -19.53 13.45
C ASN A 78 -14.37 -19.88 14.70
N ASP A 79 -15.56 -20.41 14.54
CA ASP A 79 -16.39 -20.94 15.62
C ASP A 79 -16.34 -22.48 15.77
N GLY A 80 -15.67 -23.18 14.85
CA GLY A 80 -15.50 -24.62 14.87
C GLY A 80 -16.76 -25.38 14.44
N ASP A 81 -17.69 -24.74 13.74
CA ASP A 81 -18.92 -25.34 13.23
C ASP A 81 -18.70 -26.15 11.93
N GLY A 82 -17.50 -26.08 11.37
CA GLY A 82 -17.12 -26.75 10.12
C GLY A 82 -17.41 -25.94 8.87
N THR A 83 -17.77 -24.67 9.00
CA THR A 83 -17.94 -23.71 7.90
C THR A 83 -16.90 -22.61 7.97
N GLU A 84 -16.34 -22.23 6.82
CA GLU A 84 -15.32 -21.18 6.76
C GLU A 84 -16.00 -19.80 6.76
N GLU A 85 -15.54 -18.89 7.62
CA GLU A 85 -16.06 -17.54 7.72
C GLU A 85 -15.54 -16.66 6.60
N ASN A 86 -16.43 -15.84 6.05
CA ASN A 86 -16.05 -14.76 5.16
C ASN A 86 -15.48 -13.60 5.99
N ILE A 87 -14.22 -13.27 5.77
CA ILE A 87 -13.47 -12.22 6.48
C ILE A 87 -13.62 -10.89 5.71
N PRO A 88 -14.50 -9.97 6.13
CA PRO A 88 -14.80 -8.79 5.33
C PRO A 88 -13.63 -7.81 5.31
N ASN A 89 -13.22 -7.37 4.12
CA ASN A 89 -12.26 -6.29 3.99
C ASN A 89 -12.91 -4.92 4.25
N GLY A 90 -12.54 -4.27 5.37
CA GLY A 90 -12.98 -2.92 5.72
C GLY A 90 -12.42 -1.78 4.86
N PHE A 91 -11.45 -2.04 3.97
CA PHE A 91 -10.81 -1.04 3.10
C PHE A 91 -11.43 -0.94 1.70
N GLY A 92 -12.36 -1.83 1.34
CA GLY A 92 -13.11 -1.73 0.08
C GLY A 92 -12.33 -2.11 -1.19
N GLY A 93 -11.21 -2.84 -1.09
CA GLY A 93 -10.48 -3.34 -2.25
C GLY A 93 -11.26 -4.41 -3.03
N SER A 94 -11.20 -4.37 -4.35
CA SER A 94 -11.84 -5.38 -5.22
C SER A 94 -11.05 -6.69 -5.26
N ALA A 95 -11.69 -7.82 -5.56
CA ALA A 95 -10.99 -9.09 -5.79
C ALA A 95 -9.94 -8.97 -6.91
N PHE A 96 -10.18 -8.08 -7.87
CA PHE A 96 -9.22 -7.73 -8.91
C PHE A 96 -7.89 -7.20 -8.37
N LEU A 97 -7.90 -6.44 -7.26
CA LEU A 97 -6.67 -5.96 -6.60
C LEU A 97 -5.75 -7.11 -6.21
N THR A 98 -6.31 -8.21 -5.69
CA THR A 98 -5.54 -9.41 -5.32
C THR A 98 -4.87 -10.05 -6.53
N PHE A 99 -5.61 -10.24 -7.62
CA PHE A 99 -5.07 -10.87 -8.83
C PHE A 99 -4.07 -9.98 -9.57
N PHE A 100 -4.24 -8.65 -9.54
CA PHE A 100 -3.23 -7.74 -10.05
C PHE A 100 -1.99 -7.71 -9.16
N GLY A 101 -2.16 -7.76 -7.84
CA GLY A 101 -1.05 -7.89 -6.90
C GLY A 101 -0.21 -9.15 -7.16
N GLN A 102 -0.87 -10.26 -7.50
CA GLN A 102 -0.21 -11.49 -7.96
C GLN A 102 0.50 -11.29 -9.32
N TYR A 103 -0.16 -10.66 -10.29
CA TYR A 103 0.47 -10.33 -11.57
C TYR A 103 1.76 -9.51 -11.37
N PHE A 104 1.74 -8.53 -10.46
CA PHE A 104 2.91 -7.73 -10.12
C PHE A 104 4.04 -8.57 -9.52
N ASP A 105 3.75 -9.39 -8.49
CA ASP A 105 4.70 -10.34 -7.87
C ASP A 105 5.40 -11.22 -8.91
N HIS A 106 4.63 -11.76 -9.85
CA HIS A 106 5.13 -12.70 -10.84
C HIS A 106 6.22 -12.13 -11.76
N GLY A 107 6.27 -10.81 -11.93
CA GLY A 107 7.37 -10.17 -12.67
C GLY A 107 8.35 -9.42 -11.80
N LEU A 108 8.37 -9.67 -10.49
CA LEU A 108 9.44 -9.21 -9.62
C LEU A 108 10.33 -10.38 -9.21
N ASP A 109 9.74 -11.52 -8.87
CA ASP A 109 10.52 -12.63 -8.36
C ASP A 109 10.00 -14.03 -8.66
N LEU A 110 10.95 -14.96 -8.60
CA LEU A 110 10.74 -16.38 -8.55
C LEU A 110 11.87 -17.02 -7.75
N ILE A 111 11.58 -18.04 -6.95
CA ILE A 111 12.60 -18.81 -6.24
C ILE A 111 12.68 -20.24 -6.77
N GLY A 112 13.86 -20.62 -7.26
CA GLY A 112 14.16 -21.96 -7.75
C GLY A 112 14.10 -23.01 -6.66
N LYS A 113 13.41 -24.12 -6.93
CA LYS A 113 13.28 -25.29 -6.05
C LYS A 113 13.90 -26.51 -6.70
N GLY A 114 14.60 -27.33 -5.92
CA GLY A 114 15.30 -28.52 -6.43
C GLY A 114 16.14 -29.27 -5.40
N GLY A 115 16.18 -28.79 -4.16
CA GLY A 115 16.83 -29.49 -3.05
C GLY A 115 16.00 -30.68 -2.55
N ALA A 116 16.41 -31.22 -1.39
CA ALA A 116 15.70 -32.32 -0.76
C ALA A 116 14.23 -31.95 -0.47
N SER A 117 13.33 -32.92 -0.57
CA SER A 117 11.97 -32.76 -0.06
C SER A 117 11.96 -33.12 1.42
N ILE A 118 11.41 -32.23 2.27
CA ILE A 118 11.36 -32.42 3.71
C ILE A 118 9.92 -32.43 4.25
N PRO A 119 9.65 -33.17 5.33
CA PRO A 119 8.35 -33.11 5.99
C PRO A 119 8.09 -31.75 6.62
N ILE A 120 6.94 -31.15 6.30
CA ILE A 120 6.46 -29.91 6.93
C ILE A 120 5.00 -30.04 7.42
N GLY A 121 4.42 -31.23 7.29
CA GLY A 121 3.06 -31.57 7.70
C GLY A 121 2.87 -31.78 9.20
N SER A 122 1.63 -32.08 9.57
CA SER A 122 1.23 -32.50 10.92
C SER A 122 0.92 -34.00 10.93
N SER A 123 0.64 -34.57 12.11
CA SER A 123 0.26 -35.98 12.24
C SER A 123 -1.03 -36.36 11.49
N THR A 124 -1.91 -35.38 11.23
CA THR A 124 -3.20 -35.55 10.54
C THR A 124 -3.19 -35.04 9.11
N PHE A 125 -2.22 -34.19 8.74
CA PHE A 125 -2.05 -33.66 7.39
C PHE A 125 -0.59 -33.80 6.95
N LEU A 126 -0.29 -34.93 6.30
CA LEU A 126 1.07 -35.22 5.85
C LEU A 126 1.37 -34.46 4.56
N MET A 127 2.39 -33.61 4.61
CA MET A 127 2.89 -32.86 3.46
C MET A 127 4.40 -32.65 3.53
N ASN A 128 5.01 -32.59 2.35
CA ASN A 128 6.42 -32.28 2.19
C ASN A 128 6.59 -31.01 1.35
N ALA A 129 7.72 -30.33 1.54
CA ALA A 129 8.12 -29.22 0.68
C ALA A 129 9.54 -29.39 0.18
N THR A 130 9.74 -29.02 -1.08
CA THR A 130 11.06 -28.99 -1.71
C THR A 130 11.81 -27.73 -1.27
N ARG A 131 13.04 -27.93 -0.77
CA ARG A 131 13.95 -26.85 -0.38
C ARG A 131 14.34 -26.00 -1.61
N ALA A 132 14.57 -24.70 -1.39
CA ALA A 132 15.16 -23.81 -2.38
C ALA A 132 16.58 -24.25 -2.72
N ASN A 133 17.03 -23.93 -3.93
CA ASN A 133 18.39 -24.20 -4.39
C ASN A 133 19.33 -23.07 -3.92
N PRO A 134 20.21 -23.31 -2.94
CA PRO A 134 21.21 -22.30 -2.58
C PRO A 134 22.22 -22.13 -3.72
N MET A 135 22.74 -20.91 -3.87
CA MET A 135 23.82 -20.64 -4.82
C MET A 135 25.08 -21.44 -4.49
N PRO A 136 25.86 -21.86 -5.50
CA PRO A 136 27.21 -22.38 -5.27
C PRO A 136 28.07 -21.40 -4.48
N GLY A 137 28.91 -21.91 -3.57
CA GLY A 137 29.82 -21.09 -2.76
C GLY A 137 29.29 -20.70 -1.38
N THR A 138 28.06 -21.08 -1.04
CA THR A 138 27.54 -21.04 0.34
C THR A 138 28.05 -22.26 1.10
N GLY A 139 28.41 -22.12 2.37
CA GLY A 139 28.95 -23.25 3.12
C GLY A 139 29.59 -22.86 4.44
N ASN A 140 30.07 -23.88 5.13
CA ASN A 140 30.84 -23.78 6.35
C ASN A 140 32.19 -24.47 6.08
N ALA A 141 33.29 -23.74 6.21
CA ALA A 141 34.61 -24.23 5.77
C ALA A 141 35.24 -25.20 6.77
N ASP A 142 34.95 -25.06 8.06
CA ASP A 142 35.44 -25.93 9.14
C ASP A 142 34.45 -27.03 9.57
N GLY A 143 33.21 -26.96 9.10
CA GLY A 143 32.11 -27.86 9.42
C GLY A 143 31.54 -27.69 10.84
N ILE A 144 31.94 -26.64 11.56
CA ILE A 144 31.50 -26.33 12.93
C ILE A 144 30.45 -25.21 12.87
N PRO A 145 29.18 -25.47 13.20
CA PRO A 145 28.13 -24.47 13.10
C PRO A 145 28.35 -23.24 13.99
N ASN A 146 28.09 -22.07 13.42
CA ASN A 146 28.23 -20.75 14.03
C ASN A 146 29.66 -20.42 14.52
N SER A 147 30.68 -20.86 13.77
CA SER A 147 32.10 -20.58 14.03
C SER A 147 32.52 -19.18 13.57
N GLY A 148 31.70 -18.52 12.76
CA GLY A 148 31.94 -17.19 12.19
C GLY A 148 32.64 -17.23 10.83
N ASP A 149 32.91 -18.43 10.28
CA ASP A 149 33.43 -18.63 8.93
C ASP A 149 32.34 -18.92 7.88
N GLU A 150 31.08 -19.01 8.32
CA GLU A 150 29.96 -19.39 7.47
C GLU A 150 29.69 -18.36 6.38
N VAL A 151 29.38 -18.86 5.19
CA VAL A 151 28.78 -18.09 4.11
C VAL A 151 27.30 -18.46 4.04
N PRO A 152 26.39 -17.62 4.56
CA PRO A 152 24.96 -17.90 4.58
C PRO A 152 24.40 -18.16 3.18
N ALA A 153 23.41 -19.05 3.10
CA ALA A 153 22.75 -19.39 1.86
C ALA A 153 22.08 -18.17 1.24
N GLN A 154 22.35 -17.99 -0.04
CA GLN A 154 21.75 -17.01 -0.93
C GLN A 154 21.04 -17.73 -2.06
N TYR A 155 20.06 -17.06 -2.67
CA TYR A 155 19.20 -17.63 -3.69
C TYR A 155 19.15 -16.69 -4.88
N ILE A 156 19.02 -17.28 -6.07
CA ILE A 156 18.91 -16.55 -7.33
C ILE A 156 17.46 -16.20 -7.58
N ASN A 157 17.23 -14.97 -8.02
CA ASN A 157 16.01 -14.58 -8.69
C ASN A 157 16.23 -14.71 -10.21
N PRO A 158 15.60 -15.66 -10.91
CA PRO A 158 15.75 -15.84 -12.36
C PRO A 158 14.90 -14.84 -13.16
N VAL A 159 14.12 -13.98 -12.50
CA VAL A 159 13.23 -13.00 -13.13
C VAL A 159 13.86 -11.61 -13.07
N SER A 160 13.60 -10.78 -14.09
CA SER A 160 13.94 -9.36 -14.02
C SER A 160 13.17 -8.72 -12.86
N PRO A 161 13.83 -8.09 -11.88
CA PRO A 161 13.18 -7.54 -10.71
C PRO A 161 12.54 -6.17 -10.96
N TYR A 162 12.60 -5.63 -12.18
CA TYR A 162 12.01 -4.34 -12.50
C TYR A 162 10.51 -4.47 -12.79
N ALA A 163 9.74 -3.40 -12.58
CA ALA A 163 8.38 -3.30 -13.08
C ALA A 163 8.37 -3.08 -14.61
N ASP A 164 8.80 -4.09 -15.37
CA ASP A 164 9.15 -4.00 -16.79
C ASP A 164 8.33 -4.91 -17.71
N GLN A 165 7.22 -5.44 -17.18
CA GLN A 165 6.34 -6.38 -17.90
C GLN A 165 7.04 -7.61 -18.43
N ASN A 166 8.06 -8.14 -17.75
CA ASN A 166 8.56 -9.48 -18.07
C ASN A 166 7.47 -10.57 -17.97
N GLN A 167 6.33 -10.31 -17.31
CA GLN A 167 5.10 -11.12 -17.39
C GLN A 167 4.54 -11.25 -18.82
N THR A 168 4.75 -10.23 -19.65
CA THR A 168 4.31 -10.16 -21.06
C THR A 168 5.44 -10.54 -22.01
N TYR A 169 6.67 -10.12 -21.73
CA TYR A 169 7.81 -10.24 -22.67
C TYR A 169 8.82 -11.34 -22.31
N GLY A 170 8.81 -11.83 -21.07
CA GLY A 170 9.84 -12.73 -20.54
C GLY A 170 11.04 -11.97 -19.96
N SER A 171 11.86 -12.69 -19.19
CA SER A 171 13.11 -12.17 -18.59
C SER A 171 14.37 -12.49 -19.43
N SER A 172 14.18 -12.89 -20.69
CA SER A 172 15.27 -13.11 -21.65
C SER A 172 14.83 -12.79 -23.08
N GLU A 173 15.78 -12.38 -23.91
CA GLU A 173 15.49 -12.06 -25.31
C GLU A 173 15.01 -13.30 -26.09
N ALA A 174 15.53 -14.49 -25.76
CA ALA A 174 15.07 -15.74 -26.37
C ALA A 174 13.56 -15.96 -26.13
N VAL A 175 13.09 -15.75 -24.90
CA VAL A 175 11.65 -15.85 -24.59
C VAL A 175 10.87 -14.71 -25.25
N THR A 176 11.43 -13.49 -25.31
CA THR A 176 10.82 -12.36 -26.02
C THR A 176 10.57 -12.71 -27.50
N ASP A 177 11.59 -13.23 -28.19
CA ASP A 177 11.52 -13.65 -29.60
C ASP A 177 10.51 -14.77 -29.82
N LEU A 178 10.43 -15.73 -28.88
CA LEU A 178 9.47 -16.83 -28.95
C LEU A 178 8.01 -16.35 -28.84
N LEU A 179 7.77 -15.33 -28.01
CA LEU A 179 6.45 -14.75 -27.76
C LEU A 179 6.04 -13.75 -28.85
N ARG A 180 6.96 -13.28 -29.68
CA ARG A 180 6.65 -12.47 -30.86
C ARG A 180 6.07 -13.32 -31.97
N LYS A 181 5.21 -12.71 -32.79
CA LYS A 181 4.63 -13.38 -33.95
C LYS A 181 5.67 -13.45 -35.08
N TRP A 182 5.89 -14.66 -35.58
CA TRP A 182 6.70 -14.93 -36.76
C TRP A 182 5.85 -15.23 -37.99
N VAL A 183 6.29 -14.76 -39.15
CA VAL A 183 5.64 -15.03 -40.44
C VAL A 183 6.67 -15.49 -41.47
N GLN A 184 6.24 -16.30 -42.44
CA GLN A 184 7.11 -16.66 -43.54
C GLN A 184 7.24 -15.49 -44.52
N GLY A 185 8.43 -14.92 -44.61
CA GLY A 185 8.77 -13.89 -45.59
C GLY A 185 9.43 -14.46 -46.85
N PRO A 186 9.62 -13.63 -47.90
CA PRO A 186 10.28 -14.02 -49.14
C PRO A 186 11.72 -14.51 -48.98
N ASN A 187 12.40 -14.04 -47.92
CA ASN A 187 13.82 -14.32 -47.64
C ASN A 187 14.02 -15.21 -46.39
N GLY A 188 12.96 -15.85 -45.90
CA GLY A 188 12.98 -16.64 -44.67
C GLY A 188 11.99 -16.13 -43.61
N PRO A 189 12.02 -16.70 -42.40
CA PRO A 189 11.19 -16.26 -41.28
C PRO A 189 11.43 -14.78 -40.96
N VAL A 190 10.35 -14.05 -40.74
CA VAL A 190 10.36 -12.64 -40.34
C VAL A 190 9.69 -12.51 -38.99
N GLU A 191 10.43 -11.97 -38.06
CA GLU A 191 9.93 -11.55 -36.77
C GLU A 191 9.14 -10.24 -36.93
N THR A 192 7.90 -10.23 -36.47
CA THR A 192 7.03 -9.06 -36.61
C THR A 192 7.07 -8.17 -35.37
N ALA A 193 6.44 -6.99 -35.49
CA ALA A 193 6.26 -6.07 -34.39
C ALA A 193 5.21 -6.53 -33.36
N TYR A 194 4.43 -7.57 -33.66
CA TYR A 194 3.30 -7.99 -32.85
C TYR A 194 3.69 -9.13 -31.91
N LEU A 195 3.09 -9.16 -30.72
CA LEU A 195 3.04 -10.36 -29.90
C LEU A 195 2.16 -11.41 -30.56
N LEU A 196 2.55 -12.68 -30.43
CA LEU A 196 1.75 -13.81 -30.86
C LEU A 196 0.47 -13.85 -30.03
N MET A 197 -0.67 -13.93 -30.71
CA MET A 197 -1.98 -14.09 -30.07
C MET A 197 -2.60 -15.42 -30.48
N GLY A 198 -3.46 -15.96 -29.61
CA GLY A 198 -4.23 -17.16 -29.86
C GLY A 198 -5.51 -16.89 -30.64
N ASN A 199 -6.46 -17.82 -30.47
CA ASN A 199 -7.80 -17.70 -31.07
C ASN A 199 -8.56 -16.49 -30.54
N THR A 200 -9.51 -16.01 -31.34
CA THR A 200 -10.49 -15.00 -30.92
C THR A 200 -11.58 -15.62 -30.06
N ASP A 201 -11.92 -14.99 -28.94
CA ASP A 201 -13.02 -15.39 -28.05
C ASP A 201 -14.39 -14.88 -28.53
N GLY A 202 -15.45 -15.18 -27.76
CA GLY A 202 -16.82 -14.77 -28.07
C GLY A 202 -17.04 -13.25 -28.11
N SER A 203 -16.13 -12.45 -27.55
CA SER A 203 -16.16 -10.99 -27.58
C SER A 203 -15.60 -10.41 -28.90
N GLY A 204 -14.92 -11.22 -29.70
CA GLY A 204 -14.24 -10.75 -30.91
C GLY A 204 -12.79 -10.29 -30.68
N HIS A 205 -12.23 -10.50 -29.48
CA HIS A 205 -10.83 -10.19 -29.17
C HIS A 205 -9.96 -11.44 -29.05
N ALA A 206 -8.67 -11.31 -29.32
CA ALA A 206 -7.75 -12.45 -29.29
C ALA A 206 -7.39 -12.84 -27.86
N LEU A 207 -7.36 -14.14 -27.56
CA LEU A 207 -6.82 -14.69 -26.32
C LEU A 207 -5.29 -14.76 -26.37
N LEU A 208 -4.65 -15.04 -25.24
CA LEU A 208 -3.23 -15.42 -25.22
C LEU A 208 -2.96 -16.63 -26.12
N PRO A 209 -1.73 -16.76 -26.65
CA PRO A 209 -1.35 -17.94 -27.39
C PRO A 209 -1.31 -19.14 -26.45
N THR A 210 -1.83 -20.28 -26.90
CA THR A 210 -1.61 -21.56 -26.19
C THR A 210 -0.29 -22.19 -26.60
N LEU A 211 0.16 -23.22 -25.89
CA LEU A 211 1.36 -23.98 -26.26
C LEU A 211 1.30 -24.47 -27.72
N ASN A 212 0.13 -24.89 -28.21
CA ASN A 212 -0.04 -25.26 -29.62
C ASN A 212 0.24 -24.10 -30.59
N HIS A 213 -0.17 -22.89 -30.24
CA HIS A 213 0.13 -21.69 -31.05
C HIS A 213 1.64 -21.40 -31.02
N VAL A 214 2.26 -21.46 -29.85
CA VAL A 214 3.72 -21.24 -29.69
C VAL A 214 4.53 -22.29 -30.46
N ARG A 215 4.14 -23.57 -30.41
CA ARG A 215 4.78 -24.65 -31.20
C ARG A 215 4.66 -24.38 -32.71
N GLN A 216 3.52 -23.89 -33.18
CA GLN A 216 3.35 -23.50 -34.59
C GLN A 216 4.21 -22.30 -34.96
N ASN A 217 4.25 -21.28 -34.11
CA ASN A 217 5.10 -20.10 -34.29
C ASN A 217 6.59 -20.46 -34.33
N TYR A 218 7.02 -21.37 -33.45
CA TYR A 218 8.39 -21.87 -33.40
C TYR A 218 8.81 -22.62 -34.67
N ARG A 219 7.90 -23.39 -35.29
CA ARG A 219 8.15 -24.02 -36.60
C ARG A 219 8.40 -22.99 -37.70
N ILE A 220 7.68 -21.86 -37.66
CA ILE A 220 7.91 -20.76 -38.60
C ILE A 220 9.27 -20.13 -38.30
N MET A 221 9.58 -19.84 -37.03
CA MET A 221 10.84 -19.24 -36.59
C MET A 221 12.07 -20.08 -36.97
N THR A 222 12.05 -21.39 -36.75
CA THR A 222 13.25 -22.24 -36.79
C THR A 222 13.23 -23.33 -37.86
N GLY A 223 12.06 -23.68 -38.39
CA GLY A 223 11.86 -24.89 -39.20
C GLY A 223 11.86 -26.21 -38.40
N GLY A 224 12.02 -26.15 -37.07
CA GLY A 224 12.05 -27.28 -36.16
C GLY A 224 10.82 -27.39 -35.26
N GLU A 225 10.85 -28.34 -34.33
CA GLU A 225 9.81 -28.55 -33.31
C GLU A 225 10.30 -28.06 -31.95
N LEU A 226 9.41 -27.44 -31.17
CA LEU A 226 9.67 -27.11 -29.77
C LEU A 226 9.51 -28.40 -28.94
N THR A 227 10.57 -28.80 -28.24
CA THR A 227 10.64 -30.05 -27.47
C THR A 227 10.34 -29.85 -25.98
N SER A 228 10.23 -30.95 -25.23
CA SER A 228 10.08 -30.89 -23.77
C SER A 228 11.30 -30.29 -23.08
N ASP A 229 12.50 -30.57 -23.60
CA ASP A 229 13.76 -30.02 -23.06
C ASP A 229 13.81 -28.50 -23.28
N ASP A 230 13.34 -28.03 -24.44
CA ASP A 230 13.22 -26.60 -24.73
C ASP A 230 12.23 -25.93 -23.77
N ILE A 231 11.10 -26.56 -23.44
CA ILE A 231 10.12 -25.99 -22.50
C ILE A 231 10.67 -25.92 -21.06
N ALA A 232 11.51 -26.88 -20.69
CA ALA A 232 12.11 -26.93 -19.35
C ALA A 232 13.25 -25.92 -19.17
N ASN A 233 13.89 -25.47 -20.25
CA ASN A 233 15.09 -24.63 -20.18
C ASN A 233 15.33 -23.80 -21.45
N PHE A 234 14.33 -23.07 -21.94
CA PHE A 234 14.39 -22.41 -23.24
C PHE A 234 15.51 -21.36 -23.34
N ASP A 235 15.76 -20.65 -22.24
CA ASP A 235 16.74 -19.57 -22.16
C ASP A 235 18.10 -20.02 -21.61
N GLY A 236 18.27 -21.32 -21.35
CA GLY A 236 19.51 -21.89 -20.82
C GLY A 236 19.74 -21.64 -19.32
N THR A 237 18.81 -21.02 -18.60
CA THR A 237 18.96 -20.69 -17.16
C THR A 237 18.72 -21.86 -16.22
N GLY A 238 18.17 -22.97 -16.73
CA GLY A 238 17.73 -24.13 -15.98
C GLY A 238 16.31 -24.00 -15.41
N HIS A 239 15.56 -22.96 -15.83
CA HIS A 239 14.20 -22.69 -15.35
C HIS A 239 13.15 -22.84 -16.46
N ALA A 240 12.03 -23.49 -16.11
CA ALA A 240 10.90 -23.65 -17.01
C ALA A 240 10.10 -22.34 -17.09
N LEU A 241 10.49 -21.45 -18.01
CA LEU A 241 9.85 -20.13 -18.15
C LEU A 241 8.53 -20.15 -18.92
N LEU A 242 8.21 -21.23 -19.63
CA LEU A 242 7.03 -21.28 -20.51
C LEU A 242 5.80 -21.91 -19.84
N LEU A 243 6.00 -22.92 -18.98
CA LEU A 243 4.95 -23.63 -18.24
C LEU A 243 5.50 -24.05 -16.88
N ASP A 244 5.48 -23.13 -15.92
CA ASP A 244 5.87 -23.44 -14.55
C ASP A 244 4.75 -24.24 -13.86
N PHE A 245 5.14 -25.20 -13.02
CA PHE A 245 4.34 -26.10 -12.16
C PHE A 245 3.17 -26.88 -12.79
N ILE A 246 2.57 -26.48 -13.92
CA ILE A 246 1.51 -27.23 -14.63
C ILE A 246 1.94 -28.67 -14.91
N PRO A 247 3.15 -28.94 -15.44
CA PRO A 247 3.62 -30.30 -15.61
C PRO A 247 3.49 -31.17 -14.36
N ALA A 248 3.86 -30.62 -13.20
CA ALA A 248 3.83 -31.33 -11.92
C ALA A 248 2.42 -31.76 -11.49
N PHE A 249 1.38 -31.05 -11.95
CA PHE A 249 -0.01 -31.33 -11.56
C PHE A 249 -0.89 -31.90 -12.67
N LYS A 250 -0.53 -31.71 -13.96
CA LYS A 250 -1.40 -31.98 -15.11
C LYS A 250 -0.69 -32.68 -16.29
N GLY A 251 0.64 -32.67 -16.36
CA GLY A 251 1.41 -33.17 -17.50
C GLY A 251 2.23 -34.45 -17.28
N GLY A 252 2.26 -34.99 -16.04
CA GLY A 252 3.05 -36.16 -15.67
C GLY A 252 4.43 -35.82 -15.07
N ASN A 253 5.27 -36.84 -14.81
CA ASN A 253 6.58 -36.66 -14.19
C ASN A 253 7.57 -35.97 -15.16
N PRO A 254 8.11 -34.78 -14.84
CA PRO A 254 9.09 -34.08 -15.68
C PRO A 254 10.32 -34.93 -16.04
N ALA A 255 10.67 -35.92 -15.20
CA ALA A 255 11.80 -36.82 -15.43
C ALA A 255 11.62 -37.83 -16.58
N ASN A 256 10.39 -37.98 -17.12
CA ASN A 256 10.06 -38.94 -18.18
C ASN A 256 9.57 -38.27 -19.49
N GLY A 257 9.79 -36.96 -19.64
CA GLY A 257 9.30 -36.16 -20.77
C GLY A 257 7.88 -35.62 -20.56
N LEU A 258 7.58 -34.47 -21.18
CA LEU A 258 6.28 -33.79 -21.07
C LEU A 258 5.35 -34.23 -22.21
N ASP A 259 4.09 -34.56 -21.90
CA ASP A 259 3.05 -34.75 -22.92
C ASP A 259 2.61 -33.38 -23.45
N LEU A 260 3.30 -32.90 -24.48
CA LEU A 260 3.07 -31.57 -25.07
C LEU A 260 1.72 -31.46 -25.79
N ASP A 261 1.11 -32.58 -26.17
CA ASP A 261 -0.20 -32.57 -26.80
C ASP A 261 -1.30 -32.42 -25.73
N ALA A 262 -1.13 -33.09 -24.57
CA ALA A 262 -2.00 -32.88 -23.41
C ALA A 262 -1.89 -31.46 -22.82
N LEU A 263 -0.70 -30.84 -22.92
CA LEU A 263 -0.45 -29.47 -22.47
C LEU A 263 -0.78 -28.40 -23.53
N GLY A 264 -1.16 -28.80 -24.75
CA GLY A 264 -1.27 -27.91 -25.91
C GLY A 264 -2.26 -26.74 -25.76
N ASN A 265 -3.22 -26.85 -24.84
CA ASN A 265 -4.28 -25.84 -24.61
C ASN A 265 -3.94 -24.84 -23.50
N TYR A 266 -2.86 -25.03 -22.73
CA TYR A 266 -2.46 -24.06 -21.72
C TYR A 266 -1.86 -22.82 -22.38
N TYR A 267 -2.16 -21.65 -21.80
CA TYR A 267 -1.67 -20.37 -22.30
C TYR A 267 -0.18 -20.20 -22.01
N ILE A 268 0.50 -19.46 -22.87
CA ILE A 268 1.92 -19.12 -22.74
C ILE A 268 2.03 -17.60 -22.71
N ALA A 269 2.83 -17.09 -21.78
CA ALA A 269 3.17 -15.68 -21.66
C ALA A 269 4.64 -15.56 -21.22
N GLY A 270 5.09 -14.35 -20.88
CA GLY A 270 6.43 -14.09 -20.38
C GLY A 270 6.72 -14.67 -19.00
N ASP A 271 5.67 -14.96 -18.23
CA ASP A 271 5.74 -15.67 -16.95
C ASP A 271 5.09 -17.05 -17.06
N GLY A 272 5.82 -18.08 -16.62
CA GLY A 272 5.39 -19.49 -16.70
C GLY A 272 4.21 -19.83 -15.80
N ARG A 273 3.82 -18.94 -14.89
CA ARG A 273 2.73 -19.10 -13.94
C ARG A 273 1.42 -18.47 -14.41
N VAL A 274 1.35 -17.98 -15.66
CA VAL A 274 0.17 -17.33 -16.28
C VAL A 274 -1.16 -18.09 -16.13
N ASN A 275 -1.12 -19.42 -16.04
CA ASN A 275 -2.31 -20.26 -15.90
C ASN A 275 -2.69 -20.57 -14.45
N GLU A 276 -2.02 -19.98 -13.46
CA GLU A 276 -2.24 -20.31 -12.05
C GLU A 276 -3.73 -20.22 -11.71
N ASN A 277 -4.37 -19.11 -12.08
CA ASN A 277 -5.82 -18.94 -12.04
C ASN A 277 -6.32 -18.14 -13.26
N VAL A 278 -7.61 -18.26 -13.55
CA VAL A 278 -8.23 -17.66 -14.75
C VAL A 278 -8.22 -16.13 -14.79
N VAL A 279 -8.25 -15.44 -13.64
CA VAL A 279 -8.27 -13.97 -13.61
C VAL A 279 -6.88 -13.43 -13.88
N LEU A 280 -5.84 -14.09 -13.35
CA LEU A 280 -4.45 -13.82 -13.70
C LEU A 280 -4.24 -13.96 -15.22
N THR A 281 -4.67 -15.08 -15.82
CA THR A 281 -4.61 -15.26 -17.28
C THR A 281 -5.32 -14.13 -18.05
N SER A 282 -6.45 -13.65 -17.52
CA SER A 282 -7.21 -12.54 -18.10
C SER A 282 -6.43 -11.22 -18.06
N ILE A 283 -5.72 -10.93 -16.97
CA ILE A 283 -4.83 -9.75 -16.85
C ILE A 283 -3.68 -9.82 -17.85
N HIS A 284 -3.00 -10.97 -17.97
CA HIS A 284 -1.97 -11.17 -19.00
C HIS A 284 -2.52 -10.93 -20.41
N THR A 285 -3.76 -11.37 -20.67
CA THR A 285 -4.41 -11.19 -21.98
C THR A 285 -4.61 -9.70 -22.30
N ILE A 286 -5.04 -8.88 -21.33
CA ILE A 286 -5.20 -7.44 -21.51
C ILE A 286 -3.87 -6.77 -21.87
N TRP A 287 -2.79 -7.10 -21.16
CA TRP A 287 -1.48 -6.50 -21.43
C TRP A 287 -0.86 -6.91 -22.77
N ALA A 288 -1.07 -8.17 -23.20
CA ALA A 288 -0.64 -8.63 -24.52
C ALA A 288 -1.44 -7.96 -25.66
N ARG A 289 -2.77 -7.82 -25.50
CA ARG A 289 -3.63 -7.03 -26.41
C ARG A 289 -3.14 -5.58 -26.49
N ASN A 290 -2.77 -5.01 -25.35
CA ASN A 290 -2.36 -3.62 -25.25
C ASN A 290 -1.08 -3.29 -26.02
N HIS A 291 -0.10 -4.20 -26.01
CA HIS A 291 1.08 -4.06 -26.87
C HIS A 291 0.69 -4.02 -28.36
N ASN A 292 -0.15 -4.95 -28.81
CA ASN A 292 -0.56 -5.00 -30.22
C ASN A 292 -1.40 -3.77 -30.62
N PHE A 293 -2.23 -3.24 -29.71
CA PHE A 293 -2.90 -1.95 -29.91
C PHE A 293 -1.89 -0.82 -30.19
N TRP A 294 -0.80 -0.75 -29.42
CA TRP A 294 0.22 0.28 -29.61
C TRP A 294 1.00 0.11 -30.92
N VAL A 295 1.24 -1.12 -31.37
CA VAL A 295 1.83 -1.39 -32.70
C VAL A 295 0.95 -0.80 -33.80
N ASP A 296 -0.36 -1.11 -33.79
CA ASP A 296 -1.30 -0.58 -34.78
C ASP A 296 -1.37 0.95 -34.73
N HIS A 297 -1.43 1.53 -33.53
CA HIS A 297 -1.48 2.97 -33.33
C HIS A 297 -0.24 3.68 -33.88
N LEU A 298 0.96 3.16 -33.58
CA LEU A 298 2.22 3.71 -34.08
C LEU A 298 2.32 3.60 -35.60
N ARG A 299 1.93 2.46 -36.19
CA ARG A 299 1.91 2.31 -37.66
C ARG A 299 0.99 3.32 -38.33
N ALA A 300 -0.21 3.51 -37.79
CA ALA A 300 -1.17 4.49 -38.30
C ALA A 300 -0.62 5.92 -38.23
N ARG A 301 0.03 6.28 -37.11
CA ARG A 301 0.61 7.62 -36.91
C ARG A 301 1.85 7.90 -37.77
N THR A 302 2.66 6.88 -38.05
CA THR A 302 3.94 7.02 -38.76
C THR A 302 3.86 6.64 -40.24
N GLY A 303 2.70 6.22 -40.73
CA GLY A 303 2.50 5.80 -42.12
C GLY A 303 3.27 4.52 -42.47
N ASN A 304 3.49 3.63 -41.50
CA ASN A 304 4.18 2.35 -41.67
C ASN A 304 5.64 2.46 -42.20
N THR A 305 6.38 3.50 -41.75
CA THR A 305 7.73 3.81 -42.24
C THR A 305 8.88 3.21 -41.42
N TRP A 306 8.60 2.68 -40.23
CA TRP A 306 9.61 2.07 -39.35
C TRP A 306 9.77 0.56 -39.62
N THR A 307 10.85 -0.04 -39.13
CA THR A 307 11.04 -1.49 -39.18
C THR A 307 10.16 -2.22 -38.16
N GLU A 308 9.96 -3.52 -38.33
CA GLU A 308 9.23 -4.36 -37.37
C GLU A 308 9.83 -4.28 -35.97
N GLU A 309 11.16 -4.29 -35.86
CA GLU A 309 11.86 -4.14 -34.59
C GLU A 309 11.64 -2.77 -33.96
N GLN A 310 11.62 -1.71 -34.77
CA GLN A 310 11.39 -0.36 -34.27
C GLN A 310 9.97 -0.21 -33.71
N TYR A 311 8.97 -0.79 -34.37
CA TYR A 311 7.61 -0.80 -33.86
C TYR A 311 7.47 -1.65 -32.59
N PHE A 312 8.10 -2.82 -32.54
CA PHE A 312 8.06 -3.69 -31.36
C PHE A 312 8.62 -2.97 -30.13
N GLN A 313 9.83 -2.43 -30.22
CA GLN A 313 10.50 -1.78 -29.09
C GLN A 313 9.76 -0.51 -28.67
N ALA A 314 9.25 0.28 -29.61
CA ALA A 314 8.45 1.45 -29.30
C ALA A 314 7.15 1.09 -28.56
N ALA A 315 6.43 0.06 -29.02
CA ALA A 315 5.22 -0.43 -28.36
C ALA A 315 5.52 -1.03 -26.97
N LYS A 316 6.63 -1.77 -26.83
CA LYS A 316 7.12 -2.30 -25.54
C LYS A 316 7.41 -1.18 -24.54
N ILE A 317 8.10 -0.11 -24.96
CA ILE A 317 8.39 1.06 -24.10
C ILE A 317 7.09 1.69 -23.58
N ILE A 318 6.10 1.91 -24.45
CA ILE A 318 4.83 2.54 -24.05
C ILE A 318 4.02 1.62 -23.12
N ASN A 319 3.93 0.33 -23.45
CA ASN A 319 3.19 -0.65 -22.65
C ASN A 319 3.77 -0.78 -21.23
N ILE A 320 5.10 -0.78 -21.10
CA ILE A 320 5.81 -0.77 -19.81
C ILE A 320 5.55 0.54 -19.06
N ALA A 321 5.61 1.68 -19.74
CA ALA A 321 5.37 2.97 -19.11
C ALA A 321 3.96 3.08 -18.50
N GLU A 322 2.93 2.63 -19.24
CA GLU A 322 1.57 2.54 -18.72
C GLU A 322 1.49 1.59 -17.51
N TYR A 323 2.14 0.43 -17.58
CA TYR A 323 2.18 -0.52 -16.47
C TYR A 323 2.82 0.05 -15.21
N GLN A 324 3.95 0.73 -15.34
CA GLN A 324 4.60 1.41 -14.22
C GLN A 324 3.68 2.48 -13.63
N ASN A 325 2.99 3.27 -14.47
CA ASN A 325 2.00 4.23 -13.99
C ASN A 325 0.88 3.55 -13.17
N ILE A 326 0.35 2.40 -13.61
CA ILE A 326 -0.66 1.65 -12.85
C ILE A 326 -0.10 1.11 -11.52
N VAL A 327 1.09 0.49 -11.56
CA VAL A 327 1.73 -0.10 -10.37
C VAL A 327 1.96 0.96 -9.29
N PHE A 328 2.61 2.06 -9.66
CA PHE A 328 3.06 3.06 -8.69
C PHE A 328 2.00 4.12 -8.39
N GLY A 329 1.04 4.35 -9.30
CA GLY A 329 0.01 5.39 -9.15
C GLY A 329 -1.37 4.90 -8.70
N GLU A 330 -1.75 3.66 -8.97
CA GLU A 330 -3.08 3.13 -8.58
C GLU A 330 -2.98 1.93 -7.63
N PHE A 331 -2.13 0.94 -7.94
CA PHE A 331 -2.00 -0.27 -7.14
C PHE A 331 -1.34 0.00 -5.78
N ALA A 332 -0.20 0.70 -5.77
CA ALA A 332 0.48 1.09 -4.53
C ALA A 332 -0.43 1.95 -3.63
N ASP A 333 -1.25 2.81 -4.24
CA ASP A 333 -2.27 3.62 -3.57
C ASP A 333 -3.33 2.75 -2.90
N ALA A 334 -3.92 1.80 -3.64
CA ALA A 334 -4.93 0.88 -3.13
C ALA A 334 -4.41 -0.07 -2.04
N MET A 335 -3.13 -0.46 -2.09
CA MET A 335 -2.52 -1.37 -1.12
C MET A 335 -2.04 -0.66 0.15
N ALA A 336 -1.23 0.38 0.00
CA ALA A 336 -0.44 0.96 1.09
C ALA A 336 -0.79 2.43 1.40
N GLY A 337 -1.82 3.00 0.74
CA GLY A 337 -2.14 4.42 0.85
C GLY A 337 -1.18 5.33 0.05
N GLY A 338 -0.40 4.70 -0.84
CA GLY A 338 0.35 5.35 -1.90
C GLY A 338 1.79 5.71 -1.60
N ILE A 339 2.52 5.98 -2.67
CA ILE A 339 3.84 6.60 -2.66
C ILE A 339 3.65 8.05 -3.08
N LYS A 340 3.19 8.90 -2.14
CA LYS A 340 2.63 10.21 -2.47
C LYS A 340 3.66 11.12 -3.16
N PRO A 341 3.29 11.81 -4.25
CA PRO A 341 4.09 12.91 -4.78
C PRO A 341 4.30 13.98 -3.69
N GLY A 342 5.56 14.21 -3.31
CA GLY A 342 5.91 15.13 -2.21
C GLY A 342 6.13 14.46 -0.85
N ASP A 343 6.04 13.14 -0.74
CA ASP A 343 6.71 12.40 0.35
C ASP A 343 8.23 12.45 0.08
N PRO A 344 9.00 13.24 0.84
CA PRO A 344 10.43 13.37 0.59
C PRO A 344 11.20 12.07 0.85
N ALA A 345 10.59 11.08 1.53
CA ALA A 345 11.21 9.80 1.80
C ALA A 345 11.04 8.82 0.63
N HIS A 346 9.86 8.78 0.01
CA HIS A 346 9.50 7.66 -0.87
C HIS A 346 9.03 8.02 -2.28
N GLY A 347 8.93 9.28 -2.71
CA GLY A 347 8.55 9.62 -4.10
C GLY A 347 9.67 9.51 -5.14
N PHE A 348 9.31 9.30 -6.42
CA PHE A 348 10.29 9.42 -7.52
C PHE A 348 10.65 10.88 -7.79
N THR A 349 11.92 11.23 -7.58
CA THR A 349 12.46 12.56 -7.91
C THR A 349 13.34 12.53 -9.16
N SER A 350 14.15 11.48 -9.29
CA SER A 350 15.08 11.22 -10.37
C SER A 350 15.65 9.82 -10.22
N TYR A 351 16.18 9.24 -11.30
CA TYR A 351 16.99 8.04 -11.23
C TYR A 351 18.23 8.25 -10.33
N ASP A 352 18.46 7.32 -9.41
CA ASP A 352 19.63 7.26 -8.52
C ASP A 352 20.50 6.03 -8.86
N PRO A 353 21.67 6.23 -9.51
CA PRO A 353 22.54 5.13 -9.91
C PRO A 353 23.24 4.44 -8.72
N THR A 354 23.06 4.92 -7.49
CA THR A 354 23.60 4.29 -6.28
C THR A 354 22.63 3.31 -5.63
N VAL A 355 21.36 3.31 -6.06
CA VAL A 355 20.32 2.42 -5.55
C VAL A 355 20.34 1.08 -6.30
N ASN A 356 20.29 -0.02 -5.54
CA ASN A 356 20.12 -1.37 -6.09
C ASN A 356 18.63 -1.76 -6.06
N ALA A 357 18.04 -1.91 -7.24
CA ALA A 357 16.62 -2.26 -7.41
C ALA A 357 16.29 -3.74 -7.13
N ALA A 358 17.29 -4.61 -6.95
CA ALA A 358 17.08 -6.05 -6.75
C ALA A 358 16.06 -6.37 -5.65
N ILE A 359 15.26 -7.43 -5.82
CA ILE A 359 14.24 -7.82 -4.84
C ILE A 359 14.90 -8.31 -3.54
N SER A 360 14.37 -7.88 -2.40
CA SER A 360 14.78 -8.38 -1.10
C SER A 360 14.15 -9.73 -0.78
N ALA A 361 14.89 -10.61 -0.10
CA ALA A 361 14.37 -11.89 0.33
C ALA A 361 13.17 -11.74 1.29
N GLU A 362 13.17 -10.73 2.15
CA GLU A 362 12.08 -10.41 3.08
C GLU A 362 10.79 -10.05 2.34
N PHE A 363 10.89 -9.30 1.24
CA PHE A 363 9.76 -8.96 0.39
C PHE A 363 9.18 -10.22 -0.28
N ALA A 364 10.00 -10.92 -1.07
CA ALA A 364 9.58 -12.07 -1.90
C ALA A 364 9.15 -13.31 -1.10
N ASN A 365 9.90 -13.63 -0.04
CA ASN A 365 9.72 -14.89 0.71
C ASN A 365 8.88 -14.73 1.97
N SER A 366 8.39 -13.52 2.26
CA SER A 366 7.52 -13.28 3.40
C SER A 366 6.52 -12.15 3.19
N ALA A 367 6.94 -10.89 3.14
CA ALA A 367 6.02 -9.76 3.26
C ALA A 367 4.98 -9.70 2.14
N TYR A 368 5.39 -9.76 0.87
CA TYR A 368 4.48 -9.61 -0.27
C TYR A 368 3.46 -10.76 -0.40
N ARG A 369 3.71 -11.87 0.30
CA ARG A 369 2.80 -13.03 0.38
C ARG A 369 1.55 -12.77 1.23
N PHE A 370 1.34 -11.54 1.71
CA PHE A 370 0.06 -11.13 2.27
C PHE A 370 -1.09 -11.34 1.28
N GLY A 371 -0.81 -11.31 -0.04
CA GLY A 371 -1.82 -11.50 -1.09
C GLY A 371 -2.59 -12.82 -0.99
N HIS A 372 -1.98 -13.85 -0.40
CA HIS A 372 -2.62 -15.14 -0.18
C HIS A 372 -3.79 -15.10 0.82
N SER A 373 -3.79 -14.13 1.75
CA SER A 373 -4.89 -13.92 2.69
C SER A 373 -6.07 -13.19 2.03
N MET A 374 -5.82 -12.43 0.96
CA MET A 374 -6.86 -11.63 0.29
C MET A 374 -7.79 -12.47 -0.62
N LEU A 375 -7.38 -13.68 -1.02
CA LEU A 375 -8.14 -14.48 -1.99
C LEU A 375 -9.46 -14.99 -1.39
N ASN A 376 -10.54 -14.89 -2.16
CA ASN A 376 -11.84 -15.48 -1.80
C ASN A 376 -11.87 -16.99 -2.10
N GLU A 377 -12.71 -17.73 -1.36
CA GLU A 377 -12.97 -19.16 -1.63
C GLU A 377 -13.58 -19.41 -3.02
N THR A 378 -14.17 -18.37 -3.63
CA THR A 378 -14.75 -18.40 -4.98
C THR A 378 -14.24 -17.26 -5.86
N VAL A 379 -14.16 -17.53 -7.17
CA VAL A 379 -13.93 -16.52 -8.21
C VAL A 379 -15.27 -16.15 -8.85
N SER A 380 -15.61 -14.87 -8.81
CA SER A 380 -16.83 -14.33 -9.43
C SER A 380 -16.62 -13.98 -10.91
N PHE A 381 -17.67 -14.12 -11.71
CA PHE A 381 -17.72 -13.73 -13.12
C PHE A 381 -19.11 -13.22 -13.49
N LYS A 382 -19.25 -12.51 -14.62
CA LYS A 382 -20.56 -12.10 -15.14
C LYS A 382 -21.17 -13.15 -16.07
N ASN A 383 -22.41 -13.52 -15.79
CA ASN A 383 -23.22 -14.34 -16.70
C ASN A 383 -23.74 -13.49 -17.87
N ALA A 384 -24.18 -14.16 -18.94
CA ALA A 384 -24.75 -13.52 -20.13
C ALA A 384 -26.00 -12.65 -19.83
N ASP A 385 -26.71 -12.91 -18.73
CA ASP A 385 -27.86 -12.12 -18.26
C ASP A 385 -27.46 -10.91 -17.37
N GLY A 386 -26.16 -10.70 -17.15
CA GLY A 386 -25.62 -9.64 -16.31
C GLY A 386 -25.56 -9.96 -14.82
N SER A 387 -26.08 -11.11 -14.37
CA SER A 387 -25.97 -11.57 -12.98
C SER A 387 -24.53 -12.01 -12.64
N LEU A 388 -24.18 -12.01 -11.35
CA LEU A 388 -22.91 -12.57 -10.90
C LEU A 388 -23.02 -14.11 -10.79
N GLY A 389 -22.16 -14.81 -11.52
CA GLY A 389 -21.86 -16.23 -11.33
C GLY A 389 -20.62 -16.41 -10.45
N ASN A 390 -20.47 -17.59 -9.88
CA ASN A 390 -19.31 -17.96 -9.07
C ASN A 390 -18.83 -19.37 -9.43
N MET A 391 -17.52 -19.58 -9.33
CA MET A 391 -16.89 -20.90 -9.31
C MET A 391 -15.96 -21.00 -8.10
N SER A 392 -15.70 -22.20 -7.59
CA SER A 392 -14.73 -22.32 -6.50
C SER A 392 -13.33 -21.93 -6.98
N LEU A 393 -12.49 -21.42 -6.07
CA LEU A 393 -11.10 -21.09 -6.38
C LEU A 393 -10.35 -22.34 -6.89
N VAL A 394 -10.65 -23.51 -6.36
CA VAL A 394 -10.13 -24.81 -6.85
C VAL A 394 -10.49 -25.06 -8.33
N GLN A 395 -11.70 -24.70 -8.76
CA GLN A 395 -12.12 -24.81 -10.16
C GLN A 395 -11.47 -23.76 -11.06
N ALA A 396 -11.06 -22.62 -10.50
CA ALA A 396 -10.38 -21.56 -11.23
C ALA A 396 -8.89 -21.85 -11.47
N PHE A 397 -8.29 -22.76 -10.69
CA PHE A 397 -6.88 -23.09 -10.84
C PHE A 397 -6.61 -23.93 -12.09
N LEU A 398 -5.52 -23.60 -12.80
CA LEU A 398 -5.01 -24.38 -13.94
C LEU A 398 -6.07 -24.75 -14.98
N SER A 399 -6.96 -23.80 -15.28
CA SER A 399 -8.18 -24.07 -16.04
C SER A 399 -8.33 -23.17 -17.28
N PRO A 400 -7.49 -23.37 -18.32
CA PRO A 400 -7.58 -22.58 -19.56
C PRO A 400 -8.94 -22.74 -20.25
N ASP A 401 -9.57 -23.92 -20.14
CA ASP A 401 -10.92 -24.14 -20.65
C ASP A 401 -11.96 -23.21 -20.03
N LYS A 402 -11.78 -22.80 -18.76
CA LYS A 402 -12.69 -21.86 -18.08
C LYS A 402 -12.52 -20.44 -18.59
N VAL A 403 -11.30 -20.02 -18.91
CA VAL A 403 -11.05 -18.72 -19.57
C VAL A 403 -11.79 -18.67 -20.91
N ASN A 404 -11.66 -19.73 -21.72
CA ASN A 404 -12.32 -19.80 -23.03
C ASN A 404 -13.85 -19.93 -22.94
N GLN A 405 -14.38 -20.63 -21.93
CA GLN A 405 -15.82 -20.82 -21.74
C GLN A 405 -16.52 -19.57 -21.20
N ILE A 406 -15.89 -18.88 -20.23
CA ILE A 406 -16.49 -17.73 -19.54
C ILE A 406 -16.22 -16.44 -20.30
N GLY A 407 -15.01 -16.28 -20.84
CA GLY A 407 -14.55 -15.05 -21.47
C GLY A 407 -13.71 -14.19 -20.51
N VAL A 408 -12.72 -13.50 -21.09
CA VAL A 408 -11.80 -12.61 -20.35
C VAL A 408 -12.59 -11.45 -19.73
N GLU A 409 -13.52 -10.89 -20.50
CA GLU A 409 -14.31 -9.73 -20.11
C GLU A 409 -15.21 -10.02 -18.90
N GLU A 410 -15.88 -11.18 -18.92
CA GLU A 410 -16.78 -11.64 -17.89
C GLU A 410 -16.06 -11.95 -16.58
N LEU A 411 -14.84 -12.49 -16.67
CA LEU A 411 -13.96 -12.73 -15.52
C LEU A 411 -13.49 -11.41 -14.90
N LEU A 412 -13.07 -10.44 -15.71
CA LEU A 412 -12.64 -9.12 -15.24
C LEU A 412 -13.79 -8.35 -14.59
N LEU A 413 -14.99 -8.38 -15.18
CA LEU A 413 -16.18 -7.76 -14.60
C LEU A 413 -16.60 -8.40 -13.27
N GLY A 414 -16.44 -9.71 -13.12
CA GLY A 414 -16.68 -10.39 -11.85
C GLY A 414 -15.67 -9.97 -10.78
N ALA A 415 -14.38 -10.03 -11.10
CA ALA A 415 -13.31 -9.72 -10.15
C ALA A 415 -13.32 -8.24 -9.70
N THR A 416 -13.66 -7.31 -10.58
CA THR A 416 -13.78 -5.88 -10.24
C THR A 416 -15.08 -5.56 -9.48
N GLY A 417 -16.08 -6.43 -9.57
CA GLY A 417 -17.42 -6.22 -8.99
C GLY A 417 -17.61 -6.74 -7.56
N VAL A 418 -16.63 -7.44 -6.98
CA VAL A 418 -16.70 -8.01 -5.63
C VAL A 418 -15.47 -7.63 -4.82
N THR A 419 -15.57 -7.63 -3.49
CA THR A 419 -14.46 -7.36 -2.57
C THR A 419 -13.58 -8.59 -2.37
N HIS A 420 -12.31 -8.37 -2.00
CA HIS A 420 -11.40 -9.43 -1.54
C HIS A 420 -11.53 -9.65 0.00
N GLN A 421 -10.95 -10.74 0.53
CA GLN A 421 -10.87 -11.00 1.97
C GLN A 421 -9.95 -9.99 2.67
N ALA A 422 -10.15 -9.72 3.97
CA ALA A 422 -9.21 -8.88 4.72
C ALA A 422 -7.77 -9.47 4.71
N ILE A 423 -6.76 -8.62 4.93
CA ILE A 423 -5.40 -9.09 5.15
C ILE A 423 -5.22 -9.42 6.63
N ASP A 424 -5.20 -10.71 6.93
CA ASP A 424 -4.94 -11.24 8.27
C ASP A 424 -4.36 -12.67 8.18
N VAL A 425 -4.31 -13.39 9.30
CA VAL A 425 -3.75 -14.75 9.34
C VAL A 425 -4.66 -15.81 8.74
N ASP A 426 -5.94 -15.48 8.52
CA ASP A 426 -6.98 -16.41 8.09
C ASP A 426 -6.83 -16.68 6.59
N ILE A 427 -6.71 -17.97 6.22
CA ILE A 427 -6.51 -18.40 4.83
C ILE A 427 -7.63 -19.31 4.39
N VAL A 428 -8.24 -18.99 3.25
CA VAL A 428 -9.35 -19.76 2.68
C VAL A 428 -8.99 -21.23 2.48
N ASN A 429 -9.96 -22.12 2.69
CA ASN A 429 -9.78 -23.57 2.64
C ASN A 429 -9.19 -24.05 1.30
N ALA A 430 -9.59 -23.44 0.18
CA ALA A 430 -9.03 -23.71 -1.14
C ALA A 430 -7.51 -23.53 -1.21
N LEU A 431 -6.92 -22.70 -0.36
CA LEU A 431 -5.47 -22.47 -0.27
C LEU A 431 -4.83 -23.21 0.90
N ARG A 432 -5.54 -23.33 2.03
CA ARG A 432 -5.01 -23.95 3.26
C ARG A 432 -5.01 -25.47 3.23
N ASN A 433 -5.97 -26.08 2.54
CA ASN A 433 -6.15 -27.55 2.57
C ASN A 433 -6.27 -28.18 1.18
N GLN A 434 -6.56 -27.38 0.14
CA GLN A 434 -6.85 -27.88 -1.20
C GLN A 434 -6.10 -27.12 -2.31
N LEU A 435 -4.90 -26.63 -2.02
CA LEU A 435 -4.13 -25.81 -2.97
C LEU A 435 -3.98 -26.52 -4.31
N VAL A 436 -4.44 -25.88 -5.39
CA VAL A 436 -4.48 -26.43 -6.77
C VAL A 436 -5.25 -27.77 -6.88
N GLY A 437 -6.22 -28.00 -5.98
CA GLY A 437 -7.00 -29.23 -5.88
C GLY A 437 -6.23 -30.42 -5.26
N GLN A 438 -5.07 -30.16 -4.64
CA GLN A 438 -4.26 -31.16 -3.96
C GLN A 438 -4.31 -30.95 -2.44
N PRO A 439 -4.07 -31.99 -1.62
CA PRO A 439 -3.96 -31.85 -0.17
C PRO A 439 -2.63 -31.15 0.19
N LEU A 440 -2.60 -29.85 -0.07
CA LEU A 440 -1.48 -28.95 0.14
C LEU A 440 -1.96 -27.70 0.87
N ASP A 441 -1.05 -27.11 1.65
CA ASP A 441 -1.30 -25.95 2.50
C ASP A 441 -0.36 -24.80 2.14
N LEU A 442 -0.94 -23.73 1.58
CA LEU A 442 -0.19 -22.55 1.17
C LEU A 442 0.36 -21.76 2.37
N ALA A 443 -0.37 -21.70 3.49
CA ALA A 443 0.08 -21.01 4.70
C ALA A 443 1.32 -21.70 5.28
N ALA A 444 1.28 -23.03 5.38
CA ALA A 444 2.42 -23.84 5.80
C ALA A 444 3.60 -23.75 4.82
N LEU A 445 3.34 -23.67 3.51
CA LEU A 445 4.39 -23.43 2.50
C LEU A 445 5.02 -22.03 2.63
N ASN A 446 4.25 -21.00 3.01
CA ASN A 446 4.77 -19.65 3.24
C ASN A 446 5.66 -19.58 4.48
N ILE A 447 5.19 -20.16 5.60
CA ILE A 447 5.98 -20.30 6.83
C ILE A 447 7.28 -21.05 6.54
N PHE A 448 7.17 -22.21 5.89
CA PHE A 448 8.33 -22.99 5.51
C PHE A 448 9.29 -22.21 4.60
N ARG A 449 8.78 -21.45 3.61
CA ARG A 449 9.64 -20.71 2.67
C ARG A 449 10.43 -19.61 3.36
N GLY A 450 9.83 -18.90 4.32
CA GLY A 450 10.55 -17.92 5.15
C GLY A 450 11.70 -18.58 5.92
N ARG A 451 11.42 -19.71 6.59
CA ARG A 451 12.43 -20.50 7.31
C ARG A 451 13.53 -21.05 6.40
N ASP A 452 13.14 -21.58 5.24
CA ASP A 452 14.05 -22.18 4.25
C ASP A 452 15.01 -21.17 3.66
N THR A 453 14.55 -19.93 3.47
CA THR A 453 15.34 -18.83 2.91
C THR A 453 16.01 -17.97 3.97
N GLY A 454 15.98 -18.39 5.24
CA GLY A 454 16.66 -17.73 6.35
C GLY A 454 16.12 -16.36 6.67
N ILE A 455 14.82 -16.13 6.54
CA ILE A 455 14.18 -14.91 7.03
C ILE A 455 14.21 -14.92 8.56
N ALA A 456 14.69 -13.85 9.16
CA ALA A 456 14.78 -13.73 10.60
C ALA A 456 13.39 -13.73 11.27
N PRO A 457 13.30 -14.13 12.55
CA PRO A 457 12.06 -14.05 13.32
C PRO A 457 11.49 -12.63 13.31
N PHE A 458 10.16 -12.52 13.34
CA PHE A 458 9.41 -11.28 13.20
C PHE A 458 9.98 -10.11 14.01
N ASN A 459 10.27 -10.32 15.29
CA ASN A 459 10.71 -9.23 16.16
C ASN A 459 12.21 -8.90 15.99
N ALA A 460 13.01 -9.85 15.48
CA ALA A 460 14.39 -9.60 15.08
C ALA A 460 14.43 -8.73 13.81
N VAL A 461 13.56 -9.03 12.83
CA VAL A 461 13.38 -8.20 11.63
C VAL A 461 13.02 -6.78 12.03
N ARG A 462 12.00 -6.61 12.88
CA ARG A 462 11.60 -5.30 13.39
C ARG A 462 12.74 -4.56 14.08
N ALA A 463 13.49 -5.24 14.95
CA ALA A 463 14.62 -4.65 15.66
C ALA A 463 15.72 -4.15 14.71
N GLU A 464 16.09 -4.94 13.70
CA GLU A 464 17.10 -4.55 12.72
C GLU A 464 16.63 -3.38 11.83
N LEU A 465 15.38 -3.42 11.36
CA LEU A 465 14.82 -2.33 10.55
C LEU A 465 14.70 -1.04 11.37
N PHE A 466 14.27 -1.13 12.63
CA PHE A 466 14.25 0.02 13.55
C PHE A 466 15.65 0.58 13.76
N ALA A 467 16.66 -0.27 13.99
CA ALA A 467 18.04 0.18 14.18
C ALA A 467 18.61 0.90 12.94
N LYS A 468 18.19 0.51 11.73
CA LYS A 468 18.61 1.15 10.47
C LYS A 468 17.89 2.47 10.18
N THR A 469 16.64 2.60 10.60
CA THR A 469 15.76 3.68 10.14
C THR A 469 15.39 4.69 11.21
N GLY A 470 15.34 4.28 12.48
CA GLY A 470 14.75 5.03 13.57
C GLY A 470 13.22 5.14 13.51
N ASP A 471 12.52 4.42 12.60
CA ASP A 471 11.07 4.49 12.47
C ASP A 471 10.38 3.84 13.69
N ALA A 472 9.79 4.67 14.56
CA ALA A 472 9.14 4.22 15.78
C ALA A 472 8.00 3.20 15.55
N SER A 473 7.40 3.16 14.35
CA SER A 473 6.39 2.17 13.98
C SER A 473 6.96 0.74 13.88
N LEU A 474 8.28 0.60 13.78
CA LEU A 474 9.03 -0.66 13.72
C LEU A 474 9.64 -1.06 15.06
N LEU A 475 9.37 -0.33 16.16
CA LEU A 475 9.84 -0.71 17.49
C LEU A 475 9.48 -2.18 17.78
N PRO A 476 10.44 -3.01 18.20
CA PRO A 476 10.15 -4.40 18.53
C PRO A 476 9.13 -4.48 19.67
N TYR A 477 8.30 -5.50 19.64
CA TYR A 477 7.33 -5.76 20.70
C TYR A 477 8.06 -6.29 21.94
N SER A 478 7.76 -5.70 23.09
CA SER A 478 8.37 -6.07 24.38
C SER A 478 7.81 -7.38 24.96
N GLY A 479 6.65 -7.83 24.47
CA GLY A 479 6.00 -9.08 24.85
C GLY A 479 4.58 -9.18 24.30
N TRP A 480 3.90 -10.29 24.58
CA TRP A 480 2.56 -10.56 24.03
C TRP A 480 1.52 -9.52 24.40
N ALA A 481 1.60 -8.94 25.60
CA ALA A 481 0.70 -7.88 26.05
C ALA A 481 0.87 -6.58 25.24
N ASP A 482 2.12 -6.21 24.90
CA ASP A 482 2.42 -5.08 24.04
C ASP A 482 1.94 -5.33 22.61
N PHE A 483 2.21 -6.52 22.06
CA PHE A 483 1.71 -6.94 20.75
C PHE A 483 0.19 -6.89 20.66
N GLN A 484 -0.48 -7.41 21.69
CA GLN A 484 -1.93 -7.36 21.81
C GLN A 484 -2.45 -5.91 21.82
N GLN A 485 -1.89 -5.07 22.69
CA GLN A 485 -2.37 -3.70 22.88
C GLN A 485 -2.17 -2.84 21.64
N ARG A 486 -0.98 -2.90 21.01
CA ARG A 486 -0.67 -2.06 19.84
C ARG A 486 -1.45 -2.50 18.60
N ASN A 487 -1.85 -3.77 18.51
CA ASN A 487 -2.57 -4.30 17.36
C ASN A 487 -4.07 -4.54 17.60
N GLY A 488 -4.57 -4.37 18.84
CA GLY A 488 -5.99 -4.56 19.16
C GLY A 488 -6.46 -6.02 19.10
N LEU A 489 -5.57 -6.98 19.38
CA LEU A 489 -5.85 -8.41 19.20
C LEU A 489 -6.70 -8.99 20.33
N SER A 490 -7.56 -9.95 19.99
CA SER A 490 -8.40 -10.65 20.96
C SER A 490 -7.58 -11.56 21.90
N ASN A 491 -8.09 -11.81 23.10
CA ASN A 491 -7.46 -12.75 24.04
C ASN A 491 -7.36 -14.17 23.45
N ALA A 492 -8.38 -14.59 22.69
CA ALA A 492 -8.40 -15.90 22.04
C ALA A 492 -7.29 -16.02 21.00
N PHE A 493 -7.11 -14.97 20.18
CA PHE A 493 -6.08 -14.98 19.15
C PHE A 493 -4.67 -14.89 19.73
N ILE A 494 -4.46 -14.10 20.79
CA ILE A 494 -3.18 -14.11 21.53
C ILE A 494 -2.89 -15.50 22.11
N ALA A 495 -3.90 -16.21 22.62
CA ALA A 495 -3.70 -17.57 23.09
C ALA A 495 -3.32 -18.54 21.96
N GLN A 496 -3.90 -18.40 20.75
CA GLN A 496 -3.50 -19.16 19.56
C GLN A 496 -2.06 -18.86 19.16
N LEU A 497 -1.65 -17.58 19.13
CA LEU A 497 -0.26 -17.21 18.82
C LEU A 497 0.73 -17.74 19.85
N GLN A 498 0.38 -17.68 21.14
CA GLN A 498 1.19 -18.28 22.21
C GLN A 498 1.27 -19.80 22.10
N GLN A 499 0.20 -20.44 21.65
CA GLN A 499 0.19 -21.88 21.38
C GLN A 499 1.07 -22.23 20.18
N ALA A 500 0.99 -21.46 19.08
CA ALA A 500 1.77 -21.70 17.87
C ALA A 500 3.26 -21.39 18.05
N TYR A 501 3.58 -20.43 18.92
CA TYR A 501 4.96 -19.99 19.22
C TYR A 501 5.21 -19.98 20.73
N PRO A 502 5.31 -21.15 21.38
CA PRO A 502 5.57 -21.25 22.81
C PRO A 502 6.93 -20.67 23.21
N GLU A 503 7.87 -20.59 22.26
CA GLU A 503 9.14 -19.91 22.44
C GLU A 503 8.94 -18.39 22.53
N GLY A 504 7.99 -17.82 21.79
CA GLY A 504 7.74 -16.36 21.74
C GLY A 504 8.25 -15.70 20.46
N PHE A 505 8.41 -14.38 20.51
CA PHE A 505 8.74 -13.52 19.37
C PHE A 505 10.07 -13.84 18.67
N GLN A 506 10.98 -14.54 19.34
CA GLN A 506 12.25 -15.00 18.77
C GLN A 506 12.11 -16.22 17.86
N ALA A 507 10.93 -16.85 17.79
CA ALA A 507 10.64 -17.93 16.86
C ALA A 507 9.47 -17.60 15.92
N MET A 508 8.71 -16.52 16.19
CA MET A 508 7.55 -16.16 15.39
C MET A 508 7.97 -15.81 13.95
N ASP A 509 7.40 -16.51 12.98
CA ASP A 509 7.71 -16.30 11.57
C ASP A 509 7.28 -14.89 11.13
N LEU A 510 8.11 -14.21 10.32
CA LEU A 510 7.80 -12.87 9.80
C LEU A 510 6.44 -12.85 9.09
N TRP A 511 6.07 -13.93 8.39
CA TRP A 511 4.81 -14.01 7.65
C TRP A 511 3.59 -13.93 8.57
N VAL A 512 3.55 -14.77 9.61
CA VAL A 512 2.45 -14.79 10.60
C VAL A 512 2.43 -13.50 11.40
N GLY A 513 3.60 -13.02 11.83
CA GLY A 513 3.71 -11.78 12.60
C GLY A 513 3.21 -10.55 11.87
N GLY A 514 3.59 -10.39 10.60
CA GLY A 514 3.18 -9.26 9.78
C GLY A 514 1.70 -9.29 9.40
N LEU A 515 1.12 -10.48 9.18
CA LEU A 515 -0.33 -10.65 8.97
C LEU A 515 -1.14 -10.34 10.23
N ALA A 516 -0.59 -10.62 11.41
CA ALA A 516 -1.25 -10.34 12.69
C ALA A 516 -1.14 -8.86 13.14
N GLU A 517 -0.38 -8.01 12.43
CA GLU A 517 -0.34 -6.59 12.75
C GLU A 517 -1.58 -5.86 12.24
N ARG A 518 -2.08 -4.89 13.02
CA ARG A 518 -3.19 -4.06 12.56
C ARG A 518 -2.75 -3.21 11.36
N PRO A 519 -3.64 -2.97 10.38
CA PRO A 519 -3.39 -2.04 9.29
C PRO A 519 -2.95 -0.66 9.80
N SER A 520 -1.87 -0.13 9.21
CA SER A 520 -1.31 1.19 9.55
C SER A 520 -0.70 1.92 8.36
N ARG A 521 -0.45 1.23 7.24
CA ARG A 521 -0.07 1.81 5.94
C ARG A 521 -0.99 1.22 4.88
N GLY A 522 -2.09 1.92 4.60
CA GLY A 522 -3.18 1.37 3.80
C GLY A 522 -3.75 0.11 4.46
N GLN A 523 -3.81 -0.99 3.70
CA GLN A 523 -4.29 -2.29 4.15
C GLN A 523 -3.22 -3.10 4.92
N LEU A 524 -1.97 -2.63 4.96
CA LEU A 524 -0.84 -3.37 5.53
C LEU A 524 -0.49 -2.94 6.96
N GLY A 525 -0.06 -3.91 7.76
CA GLY A 525 0.59 -3.69 9.06
C GLY A 525 1.90 -2.91 8.96
N SER A 526 2.47 -2.46 10.09
CA SER A 526 3.63 -1.56 10.03
C SER A 526 4.89 -2.22 9.47
N THR A 527 5.11 -3.51 9.75
CA THR A 527 6.27 -4.27 9.25
C THR A 527 6.15 -4.53 7.75
N PHE A 528 5.03 -5.10 7.31
CA PHE A 528 4.81 -5.37 5.88
C PHE A 528 4.68 -4.08 5.07
N GLY A 529 3.99 -3.06 5.61
CA GLY A 529 3.88 -1.76 4.98
C GLY A 529 5.24 -1.10 4.76
N TYR A 530 6.17 -1.22 5.72
CA TYR A 530 7.54 -0.74 5.52
C TYR A 530 8.27 -1.53 4.43
N ILE A 531 8.30 -2.87 4.51
CA ILE A 531 9.03 -3.72 3.55
C ILE A 531 8.48 -3.52 2.12
N PHE A 532 7.16 -3.39 1.99
CA PHE A 532 6.50 -3.12 0.71
C PHE A 532 6.93 -1.77 0.13
N ILE A 533 6.79 -0.68 0.89
CA ILE A 533 7.12 0.67 0.41
C ILE A 533 8.63 0.80 0.13
N GLU A 534 9.49 0.22 0.97
CA GLU A 534 10.93 0.23 0.78
C GLU A 534 11.33 -0.44 -0.56
N GLN A 535 10.72 -1.58 -0.88
CA GLN A 535 10.99 -2.27 -2.14
C GLN A 535 10.51 -1.45 -3.34
N LEU A 536 9.28 -0.94 -3.31
CA LEU A 536 8.75 -0.12 -4.43
C LEU A 536 9.58 1.16 -4.63
N ASP A 537 10.04 1.79 -3.55
CA ASP A 537 10.88 2.98 -3.63
C ASP A 537 12.22 2.70 -4.32
N ARG A 538 12.86 1.55 -4.04
CA ARG A 538 14.06 1.13 -4.77
C ARG A 538 13.77 0.79 -6.23
N LEU A 539 12.62 0.21 -6.53
CA LEU A 539 12.23 -0.12 -7.91
C LEU A 539 12.06 1.12 -8.78
N GLN A 540 11.47 2.21 -8.27
CA GLN A 540 11.37 3.45 -9.04
C GLN A 540 12.71 4.22 -9.10
N LYS A 541 13.44 4.34 -7.98
CA LYS A 541 14.67 5.16 -7.91
C LYS A 541 15.84 4.49 -8.62
N GLY A 542 15.94 3.16 -8.54
CA GLY A 542 17.01 2.37 -9.14
C GLY A 542 16.76 1.99 -10.60
N ASP A 543 15.63 2.38 -11.20
CA ASP A 543 15.29 2.05 -12.60
C ASP A 543 15.58 3.21 -13.55
N ARG A 544 16.65 3.10 -14.34
CA ARG A 544 17.03 4.08 -15.36
C ARG A 544 15.97 4.25 -16.46
N PHE A 545 15.09 3.25 -16.60
CA PHE A 545 14.00 3.19 -17.57
C PHE A 545 12.63 3.39 -16.92
N TYR A 546 12.58 3.95 -15.70
CA TYR A 546 11.33 4.35 -15.07
C TYR A 546 10.59 5.39 -15.92
N TYR A 547 9.27 5.29 -16.05
CA TYR A 547 8.52 6.07 -17.04
C TYR A 547 8.69 7.60 -16.90
N LEU A 548 8.71 8.14 -15.68
CA LEU A 548 8.99 9.57 -15.41
C LEU A 548 10.45 9.98 -15.67
N GLN A 549 11.36 9.02 -15.81
CA GLN A 549 12.76 9.27 -16.17
C GLN A 549 12.96 9.36 -17.69
N ILE A 550 12.27 8.51 -18.46
CA ILE A 550 12.52 8.35 -19.90
C ILE A 550 11.51 9.06 -20.79
N LEU A 551 10.33 9.44 -20.27
CA LEU A 551 9.29 10.15 -20.99
C LEU A 551 9.01 11.50 -20.32
N ASP A 552 8.62 12.49 -21.11
CA ASP A 552 8.24 13.81 -20.59
C ASP A 552 7.06 13.65 -19.62
N ASN A 553 7.22 14.12 -18.38
CA ASN A 553 6.18 14.04 -17.35
C ASN A 553 4.84 14.62 -17.83
N THR A 554 4.81 15.57 -18.77
CA THR A 554 3.55 16.11 -19.31
C THR A 554 2.73 15.08 -20.09
N LEU A 555 3.34 14.00 -20.58
CA LEU A 555 2.65 12.88 -21.22
C LEU A 555 1.73 12.15 -20.23
N PHE A 556 2.15 11.98 -18.98
CA PHE A 556 1.44 11.25 -17.92
C PHE A 556 0.81 12.15 -16.84
N SER A 557 1.15 13.44 -16.79
CA SER A 557 0.64 14.40 -15.77
C SER A 557 -0.41 15.39 -16.28
N ALA A 558 -0.66 15.44 -17.59
CA ALA A 558 -1.77 16.24 -18.12
C ALA A 558 -3.10 15.57 -17.75
N ALA A 559 -4.07 16.32 -17.20
CA ALA A 559 -5.38 15.81 -16.82
C ALA A 559 -6.16 15.13 -17.98
N SER A 560 -5.79 15.40 -19.24
CA SER A 560 -6.34 14.75 -20.43
C SER A 560 -5.71 13.40 -20.78
N ASN A 561 -4.62 13.01 -20.10
CA ASN A 561 -3.78 11.85 -20.44
C ASN A 561 -3.49 10.91 -19.24
N ILE A 562 -4.08 11.14 -18.06
CA ILE A 562 -3.98 10.18 -16.95
C ILE A 562 -4.76 8.94 -17.36
N GLU A 563 -4.04 7.94 -17.86
CA GLU A 563 -4.62 6.67 -18.29
C GLU A 563 -4.68 5.72 -17.11
N THR A 564 -5.91 5.41 -16.68
CA THR A 564 -6.17 4.48 -15.58
C THR A 564 -6.15 3.04 -16.07
N PHE A 565 -6.04 2.06 -15.17
CA PHE A 565 -6.14 0.68 -15.61
C PHE A 565 -7.55 0.33 -16.14
N SER A 566 -8.56 1.06 -15.67
CA SER A 566 -9.92 1.04 -16.22
C SER A 566 -9.94 1.38 -17.72
N ASP A 567 -9.21 2.42 -18.12
CA ASP A 567 -9.09 2.84 -19.52
C ASP A 567 -8.37 1.79 -20.37
N ILE A 568 -7.29 1.20 -19.85
CA ILE A 568 -6.54 0.15 -20.55
C ILE A 568 -7.41 -1.10 -20.75
N ILE A 569 -8.18 -1.52 -19.74
CA ILE A 569 -9.12 -2.64 -19.88
C ILE A 569 -10.17 -2.29 -20.94
N ALA A 570 -10.79 -1.11 -20.87
CA ALA A 570 -11.82 -0.69 -21.82
C ALA A 570 -11.29 -0.52 -23.26
N ARG A 571 -10.00 -0.21 -23.42
CA ARG A 571 -9.31 -0.13 -24.72
C ARG A 571 -9.07 -1.49 -25.36
N ASN A 572 -8.88 -2.53 -24.55
CA ASN A 572 -8.51 -3.88 -24.97
C ASN A 572 -9.64 -4.90 -24.82
N SER A 573 -10.87 -4.41 -24.64
CA SER A 573 -12.07 -5.22 -24.46
C SER A 573 -13.32 -4.48 -24.91
N ASN A 574 -14.47 -5.16 -24.85
CA ASN A 574 -15.78 -4.52 -25.03
C ASN A 574 -16.37 -3.95 -23.74
N ILE A 575 -15.66 -4.00 -22.61
CA ILE A 575 -16.20 -3.57 -21.32
C ILE A 575 -16.48 -2.06 -21.32
N LYS A 576 -17.62 -1.68 -20.75
CA LYS A 576 -18.03 -0.29 -20.51
C LYS A 576 -18.45 -0.14 -19.05
N GLY A 577 -18.28 1.06 -18.49
CA GLY A 577 -18.79 1.40 -17.15
C GLY A 577 -18.03 0.78 -15.99
N LEU A 578 -16.73 0.48 -16.16
CA LEU A 578 -15.86 0.16 -15.03
C LEU A 578 -15.74 1.38 -14.10
N ALA A 579 -15.48 1.11 -12.81
CA ALA A 579 -15.08 2.14 -11.87
C ALA A 579 -13.84 2.88 -12.37
N ALA A 580 -13.68 4.15 -11.99
CA ALA A 580 -12.51 4.94 -12.37
C ALA A 580 -11.21 4.31 -11.86
N ASN A 581 -11.23 3.70 -10.68
CA ASN A 581 -10.16 2.86 -10.16
C ASN A 581 -10.70 1.44 -9.94
N VAL A 582 -10.23 0.48 -10.74
CA VAL A 582 -10.68 -0.92 -10.73
C VAL A 582 -10.20 -1.73 -9.53
N PHE A 583 -9.27 -1.18 -8.74
CA PHE A 583 -8.80 -1.78 -7.50
C PHE A 583 -9.73 -1.53 -6.31
N LEU A 584 -10.73 -0.65 -6.46
CA LEU A 584 -11.74 -0.38 -5.44
C LEU A 584 -13.10 -0.96 -5.89
N ALA A 585 -13.75 -1.73 -5.02
CA ALA A 585 -15.06 -2.28 -5.31
C ALA A 585 -16.16 -1.21 -5.17
N SER A 586 -17.20 -1.27 -6.02
CA SER A 586 -18.43 -0.49 -5.79
C SER A 586 -19.19 -1.08 -4.58
N PRO A 587 -19.69 -0.26 -3.64
CA PRO A 587 -20.17 -0.75 -2.34
C PRO A 587 -21.48 -1.53 -2.51
N ASN A 588 -21.41 -2.86 -2.35
CA ASN A 588 -22.57 -3.72 -2.06
C ASN A 588 -22.14 -4.87 -1.14
N GLY A 589 -22.39 -4.71 0.18
CA GLY A 589 -22.75 -5.83 1.05
C GLY A 589 -21.74 -6.32 2.11
N SER A 590 -22.16 -6.17 3.38
CA SER A 590 -21.99 -7.07 4.54
C SER A 590 -20.66 -7.13 5.32
N THR A 591 -20.76 -6.77 6.61
CA THR A 591 -19.77 -6.97 7.69
C THR A 591 -20.21 -8.10 8.64
N SER A 592 -19.35 -9.10 8.89
CA SER A 592 -19.16 -9.79 10.18
C SER A 592 -18.19 -10.99 10.05
N GLY A 593 -17.21 -11.07 10.95
CA GLY A 593 -16.47 -12.30 11.31
C GLY A 593 -14.98 -12.28 10.96
N SER A 594 -14.10 -11.88 11.89
CA SER A 594 -12.66 -12.22 11.82
C SER A 594 -12.12 -12.58 13.20
N LYS A 595 -11.27 -13.62 13.28
CA LYS A 595 -10.55 -13.99 14.51
C LYS A 595 -9.37 -13.04 14.73
N GLY A 596 -9.68 -11.78 15.05
CA GLY A 596 -8.60 -10.82 15.26
C GLY A 596 -8.98 -9.42 15.67
N ILE A 597 -10.24 -9.01 15.52
CA ILE A 597 -10.64 -7.62 15.80
C ILE A 597 -12.01 -7.60 16.48
N ILE A 598 -12.04 -7.44 17.81
CA ILE A 598 -13.21 -6.85 18.51
C ILE A 598 -12.86 -5.40 18.83
N VAL A 599 -12.88 -4.55 17.80
CA VAL A 599 -13.09 -3.10 17.89
C VAL A 599 -13.73 -2.71 16.55
N PRO A 600 -14.84 -1.94 16.48
CA PRO A 600 -15.27 -1.41 15.19
C PRO A 600 -14.14 -0.49 14.66
N PRO A 601 -13.99 -0.30 13.33
CA PRO A 601 -13.04 0.72 12.83
C PRO A 601 -13.43 2.04 13.52
N PRO A 602 -12.52 2.96 13.87
CA PRO A 602 -12.87 4.08 14.74
C PRO A 602 -14.17 4.75 14.25
N ASP A 603 -15.24 4.46 15.00
CA ASP A 603 -16.69 4.53 14.75
C ASP A 603 -17.27 4.36 13.32
N GLN A 604 -18.05 3.30 13.14
CA GLN A 604 -19.18 3.20 12.19
C GLN A 604 -20.46 2.81 12.97
N PRO A 605 -21.61 3.48 12.77
CA PRO A 605 -22.92 2.85 13.03
C PRO A 605 -23.89 2.97 11.82
N PRO A 606 -25.01 2.21 11.76
CA PRO A 606 -25.24 0.80 11.38
C PRO A 606 -25.96 0.63 10.01
N GLN A 607 -25.96 -0.57 9.37
CA GLN A 607 -26.60 -0.80 8.05
C GLN A 607 -28.13 -1.06 8.05
N GLN A 608 -28.83 -0.21 7.26
CA GLN A 608 -30.01 -0.37 6.37
C GLN A 608 -31.45 -0.68 6.88
N PRO A 609 -32.48 -0.07 6.21
CA PRO A 609 -33.22 -0.79 5.15
C PRO A 609 -33.35 -0.05 3.81
N GLN A 610 -33.60 -0.84 2.76
CA GLN A 610 -33.64 -0.54 1.32
C GLN A 610 -34.67 0.51 0.85
N ASP A 611 -34.23 1.28 -0.17
CA ASP A 611 -34.84 1.98 -1.32
C ASP A 611 -36.35 2.37 -1.37
N PRO A 612 -36.66 3.51 -2.03
CA PRO A 612 -37.02 3.42 -3.45
C PRO A 612 -36.34 4.44 -4.38
N VAL A 613 -35.96 3.90 -5.54
CA VAL A 613 -35.68 4.48 -6.88
C VAL A 613 -36.26 5.88 -7.19
N THR A 614 -35.44 6.74 -7.85
CA THR A 614 -35.62 7.46 -9.16
C THR A 614 -34.80 8.79 -9.19
N PRO A 615 -34.57 9.46 -10.35
CA PRO A 615 -33.48 9.28 -11.32
C PRO A 615 -32.58 10.53 -11.53
N ASP A 616 -31.39 10.32 -12.12
CA ASP A 616 -30.53 11.25 -12.88
C ASP A 616 -30.77 12.78 -12.83
N THR A 617 -29.74 13.55 -12.42
CA THR A 617 -29.09 14.56 -13.27
C THR A 617 -27.74 15.03 -12.67
N PRO A 618 -26.67 15.23 -13.48
CA PRO A 618 -25.37 15.71 -13.00
C PRO A 618 -25.34 17.24 -12.86
N THR A 619 -25.04 17.76 -11.67
CA THR A 619 -24.53 19.13 -11.53
C THR A 619 -23.05 19.10 -11.93
N GLY A 620 -22.71 19.79 -13.03
CA GLY A 620 -21.30 20.07 -13.32
C GLY A 620 -20.66 20.86 -12.18
N PRO A 621 -19.32 21.03 -12.19
CA PRO A 621 -18.63 21.78 -11.15
C PRO A 621 -19.17 23.21 -11.03
N PHE A 622 -19.40 23.67 -9.79
CA PHE A 622 -19.72 25.06 -9.47
C PHE A 622 -18.43 25.87 -9.55
N ILE A 623 -18.27 26.71 -10.57
CA ILE A 623 -17.04 27.46 -10.84
C ILE A 623 -17.32 28.97 -10.72
N GLY A 624 -16.59 29.62 -9.82
CA GLY A 624 -16.56 31.07 -9.64
C GLY A 624 -15.71 31.79 -10.68
N THR A 625 -15.63 33.10 -10.53
CA THR A 625 -14.98 34.03 -11.44
C THR A 625 -13.60 34.43 -10.92
N ALA A 626 -13.07 35.55 -11.41
CA ALA A 626 -11.83 36.14 -10.89
C ALA A 626 -12.10 37.29 -9.89
N LYS A 627 -13.30 37.31 -9.30
CA LYS A 627 -13.74 38.26 -8.28
C LYS A 627 -14.28 37.47 -7.09
N SER A 628 -14.51 38.15 -5.97
CA SER A 628 -15.25 37.60 -4.84
C SER A 628 -16.64 37.10 -5.24
N ASP A 629 -16.85 35.81 -5.08
CA ASP A 629 -18.06 35.07 -5.40
C ASP A 629 -18.70 34.45 -4.16
N ASN A 630 -20.00 34.15 -4.25
CA ASN A 630 -20.74 33.38 -3.24
C ASN A 630 -21.37 32.19 -3.94
N LEU A 631 -20.76 31.02 -3.76
CA LEU A 631 -21.13 29.77 -4.38
C LEU A 631 -21.88 28.91 -3.35
N VAL A 632 -23.04 28.40 -3.74
CA VAL A 632 -23.85 27.50 -2.93
C VAL A 632 -24.13 26.24 -3.74
N GLY A 633 -23.78 25.09 -3.16
CA GLY A 633 -24.01 23.75 -3.70
C GLY A 633 -25.45 23.28 -3.53
N SER A 634 -25.61 21.98 -3.45
CA SER A 634 -26.85 21.22 -3.45
C SER A 634 -26.85 20.23 -2.28
N ALA A 635 -27.85 19.35 -2.21
CA ALA A 635 -27.89 18.31 -1.17
C ALA A 635 -27.15 17.02 -1.60
N HIS A 636 -26.22 17.13 -2.54
CA HIS A 636 -25.48 16.03 -3.16
C HIS A 636 -23.98 16.34 -3.15
N ASP A 637 -23.14 15.31 -3.32
CA ASP A 637 -21.69 15.45 -3.44
C ASP A 637 -21.29 16.42 -4.58
N ASP A 638 -20.85 17.62 -4.22
CA ASP A 638 -20.55 18.71 -5.13
C ASP A 638 -19.04 18.95 -5.32
N LEU A 639 -18.70 19.51 -6.48
CA LEU A 639 -17.36 20.01 -6.78
C LEU A 639 -17.43 21.53 -6.99
N MET A 640 -16.83 22.30 -6.09
CA MET A 640 -16.89 23.76 -6.08
C MET A 640 -15.50 24.39 -6.19
N LYS A 641 -15.35 25.45 -7.00
CA LYS A 641 -14.10 26.21 -7.18
C LYS A 641 -14.36 27.71 -7.12
N GLY A 642 -13.74 28.42 -6.18
CA GLY A 642 -13.87 29.87 -5.97
C GLY A 642 -13.21 30.66 -7.09
N GLY A 643 -11.93 30.43 -7.34
CA GLY A 643 -11.19 31.07 -8.42
C GLY A 643 -10.22 32.12 -7.88
N ARG A 644 -10.26 33.34 -8.42
CA ARG A 644 -9.48 34.44 -7.82
C ARG A 644 -10.44 35.36 -7.08
N GLY A 645 -10.04 35.89 -5.94
CA GLY A 645 -10.87 36.80 -5.13
C GLY A 645 -11.22 36.16 -3.80
N ASN A 646 -11.83 36.93 -2.90
CA ASN A 646 -12.22 36.41 -1.59
C ASN A 646 -13.62 35.79 -1.69
N ASP A 647 -13.70 34.48 -1.69
CA ASP A 647 -14.89 33.73 -2.04
C ASP A 647 -15.57 33.11 -0.81
N ILE A 648 -16.86 32.81 -0.96
CA ILE A 648 -17.63 32.06 0.02
C ILE A 648 -18.18 30.83 -0.68
N LEU A 649 -17.81 29.63 -0.22
CA LEU A 649 -18.26 28.35 -0.74
C LEU A 649 -19.06 27.62 0.34
N HIS A 650 -20.31 27.30 0.04
CA HIS A 650 -21.22 26.54 0.91
C HIS A 650 -21.68 25.25 0.21
N GLY A 651 -21.26 24.08 0.68
CA GLY A 651 -21.59 22.77 0.10
C GLY A 651 -23.04 22.33 0.34
N LEU A 652 -23.52 22.48 1.58
CA LEU A 652 -24.85 22.08 2.09
C LEU A 652 -24.89 20.64 2.61
N ASP A 653 -25.57 19.70 1.93
CA ASP A 653 -25.55 18.28 2.34
C ASP A 653 -24.77 17.49 1.28
N GLY A 654 -24.05 16.44 1.64
CA GLY A 654 -23.27 15.64 0.69
C GLY A 654 -21.78 15.61 1.04
N ASN A 655 -20.99 14.78 0.36
CA ASN A 655 -19.54 14.72 0.55
C ASN A 655 -18.82 15.57 -0.49
N ASP A 656 -18.57 16.83 -0.15
CA ASP A 656 -18.20 17.85 -1.11
C ASP A 656 -16.68 18.00 -1.28
N ARG A 657 -16.30 18.62 -2.41
CA ARG A 657 -14.93 19.06 -2.70
C ARG A 657 -14.93 20.56 -3.00
N LEU A 658 -14.43 21.36 -2.05
CA LEU A 658 -14.40 22.82 -2.15
C LEU A 658 -12.97 23.32 -2.34
N TYR A 659 -12.71 24.10 -3.39
CA TYR A 659 -11.42 24.73 -3.67
C TYR A 659 -11.57 26.26 -3.64
N GLY A 660 -10.93 26.96 -2.69
CA GLY A 660 -10.89 28.42 -2.63
C GLY A 660 -10.05 29.02 -3.77
N GLU A 661 -8.83 28.51 -3.93
CA GLU A 661 -7.81 28.93 -4.89
C GLU A 661 -7.01 30.18 -4.47
N ASP A 662 -7.09 31.35 -5.14
CA ASP A 662 -6.32 32.54 -4.74
C ASP A 662 -7.27 33.58 -4.09
N GLY A 663 -7.10 33.89 -2.80
CA GLY A 663 -7.92 34.85 -2.08
C GLY A 663 -8.04 34.52 -0.60
N ASN A 664 -8.74 35.36 0.17
CA ASN A 664 -9.11 35.02 1.54
C ASN A 664 -10.52 34.44 1.53
N ASP A 665 -10.62 33.12 1.50
CA ASP A 665 -11.83 32.39 1.22
C ASP A 665 -12.49 31.86 2.50
N ARG A 666 -13.79 31.61 2.42
CA ARG A 666 -14.55 30.88 3.45
C ARG A 666 -15.13 29.62 2.82
N LEU A 667 -14.69 28.46 3.31
CA LEU A 667 -15.13 27.15 2.85
C LEU A 667 -15.94 26.48 3.95
N ASP A 668 -17.16 26.09 3.61
CA ASP A 668 -18.14 25.50 4.52
C ASP A 668 -18.80 24.32 3.79
N GLY A 669 -18.33 23.10 4.07
CA GLY A 669 -18.86 21.89 3.44
C GLY A 669 -20.31 21.62 3.82
N GLY A 670 -20.66 21.90 5.08
CA GLY A 670 -21.97 21.59 5.62
C GLY A 670 -22.04 20.12 6.06
N ALA A 671 -23.23 19.51 5.97
CA ALA A 671 -23.44 18.16 6.45
C ALA A 671 -22.88 17.11 5.48
N GLY A 672 -21.86 16.38 5.91
CA GLY A 672 -21.32 15.26 5.15
C GLY A 672 -19.88 15.01 5.53
N ILE A 673 -19.12 14.34 4.67
CA ILE A 673 -17.68 14.17 4.83
C ILE A 673 -16.98 15.00 3.74
N ASP A 674 -16.58 16.20 4.11
CA ASP A 674 -16.14 17.19 3.13
C ASP A 674 -14.63 17.30 3.02
N ARG A 675 -14.17 17.72 1.84
CA ARG A 675 -12.77 18.05 1.59
C ARG A 675 -12.65 19.49 1.11
N MET A 676 -11.89 20.29 1.84
CA MET A 676 -11.76 21.72 1.61
C MET A 676 -10.29 22.10 1.41
N TRP A 677 -9.98 22.82 0.33
CA TRP A 677 -8.66 23.39 0.00
C TRP A 677 -8.77 24.91 -0.03
N GLY A 678 -8.12 25.64 0.88
CA GLY A 678 -8.19 27.11 0.94
C GLY A 678 -7.37 27.70 -0.20
N GLY A 679 -6.07 27.40 -0.21
CA GLY A 679 -5.16 27.85 -1.27
C GLY A 679 -4.35 29.06 -0.82
N ARG A 680 -4.15 30.06 -1.68
CA ARG A 680 -3.38 31.26 -1.33
C ARG A 680 -4.26 32.32 -0.70
N GLY A 681 -4.06 32.55 0.58
CA GLY A 681 -4.56 33.70 1.31
C GLY A 681 -4.80 33.30 2.75
N ASN A 682 -5.57 34.10 3.47
CA ASN A 682 -5.96 33.79 4.84
C ASN A 682 -7.38 33.24 4.83
N ASP A 683 -7.48 31.92 4.82
CA ASP A 683 -8.71 31.19 4.58
C ASP A 683 -9.39 30.75 5.89
N VAL A 684 -10.70 30.53 5.81
CA VAL A 684 -11.53 30.04 6.91
C VAL A 684 -12.26 28.78 6.51
N PHE A 685 -11.88 27.66 7.12
CA PHE A 685 -12.58 26.38 7.04
C PHE A 685 -13.63 26.28 8.14
N VAL A 686 -14.82 25.83 7.79
CA VAL A 686 -15.87 25.46 8.75
C VAL A 686 -15.97 23.95 8.78
N VAL A 687 -15.79 23.37 9.95
CA VAL A 687 -15.83 21.94 10.17
C VAL A 687 -16.96 21.62 11.13
N ASP A 688 -17.92 20.83 10.68
CA ASP A 688 -19.03 20.37 11.51
C ASP A 688 -19.13 18.84 11.61
N ASN A 689 -18.35 18.12 10.81
CA ASN A 689 -18.17 16.69 10.90
C ASN A 689 -16.72 16.32 11.26
N ARG A 690 -16.55 15.33 12.15
CA ARG A 690 -15.21 14.86 12.56
C ARG A 690 -14.42 14.24 11.41
N GLN A 691 -15.09 13.87 10.33
CA GLN A 691 -14.46 13.26 9.17
C GLN A 691 -14.09 14.29 8.09
N ASP A 692 -14.50 15.55 8.22
CA ASP A 692 -14.07 16.62 7.31
C ASP A 692 -12.55 16.74 7.28
N ARG A 693 -12.04 17.20 6.14
CA ARG A 693 -10.61 17.36 5.90
C ARG A 693 -10.33 18.73 5.30
N THR A 694 -9.44 19.45 5.97
CA THR A 694 -8.87 20.71 5.50
C THR A 694 -7.48 20.49 4.93
N TYR A 695 -7.22 21.00 3.73
CA TYR A 695 -5.95 20.86 3.02
C TYR A 695 -5.32 22.22 2.83
N GLU A 696 -4.12 22.39 3.38
CA GLU A 696 -3.34 23.62 3.25
C GLU A 696 -1.87 23.34 2.94
N SER A 697 -1.25 24.23 2.15
CA SER A 697 0.19 24.16 1.88
C SER A 697 0.96 25.24 2.66
N ARG A 698 2.25 25.01 2.88
CA ARG A 698 3.08 25.95 3.65
C ARG A 698 3.18 27.32 2.97
N ASN A 699 3.17 28.36 3.79
CA ASN A 699 3.41 29.76 3.41
C ASN A 699 2.38 30.31 2.40
N GLN A 700 1.13 29.84 2.46
CA GLN A 700 0.06 30.35 1.61
C GLN A 700 -0.82 31.42 2.28
N GLY A 701 -0.76 31.51 3.60
CA GLY A 701 -1.22 32.65 4.38
C GLY A 701 -1.26 32.30 5.86
N THR A 702 -2.29 32.75 6.57
CA THR A 702 -2.55 32.37 7.95
C THR A 702 -4.02 32.00 8.12
N ASP A 703 -4.23 30.70 8.17
CA ASP A 703 -5.52 30.08 7.95
C ASP A 703 -6.19 29.73 9.27
N THR A 704 -7.50 29.47 9.20
CA THR A 704 -8.31 29.24 10.39
C THR A 704 -9.31 28.12 10.18
N VAL A 705 -9.26 27.11 11.04
CA VAL A 705 -10.38 26.19 11.21
C VAL A 705 -11.30 26.72 12.31
N LYS A 706 -12.59 26.81 12.01
CA LYS A 706 -13.67 26.94 12.98
C LYS A 706 -14.41 25.62 13.05
N SER A 707 -14.42 24.98 14.21
CA SER A 707 -14.93 23.62 14.38
C SER A 707 -16.01 23.55 15.45
N SER A 708 -17.16 23.01 15.08
CA SER A 708 -18.25 22.71 16.04
C SER A 708 -18.12 21.31 16.65
N VAL A 709 -17.15 20.53 16.20
CA VAL A 709 -16.76 19.19 16.70
C VAL A 709 -15.33 19.16 17.22
N SER A 710 -14.93 18.06 17.86
CA SER A 710 -13.52 17.84 18.20
C SER A 710 -12.70 17.66 16.94
N TYR A 711 -11.61 18.41 16.79
CA TYR A 711 -10.83 18.45 15.56
C TYR A 711 -9.32 18.51 15.80
N SER A 712 -8.56 18.03 14.82
CA SER A 712 -7.10 18.01 14.84
C SER A 712 -6.55 18.64 13.57
N LEU A 713 -5.62 19.58 13.74
CA LEU A 713 -4.83 20.17 12.65
C LEU A 713 -3.68 19.26 12.20
N SER A 714 -3.52 18.07 12.78
CA SER A 714 -2.43 17.14 12.46
C SER A 714 -2.45 16.76 10.97
N GLY A 715 -1.30 16.91 10.31
CA GLY A 715 -1.18 16.70 8.87
C GLY A 715 -1.66 17.86 7.99
N THR A 716 -2.05 18.99 8.58
CA THR A 716 -2.38 20.23 7.87
C THR A 716 -1.31 21.29 8.12
N HIS A 717 -1.35 22.39 7.35
CA HIS A 717 -0.51 23.57 7.58
C HIS A 717 -1.31 24.76 8.15
N VAL A 718 -2.48 24.53 8.74
CA VAL A 718 -3.30 25.60 9.32
C VAL A 718 -2.72 26.07 10.66
N GLU A 719 -2.73 27.38 10.93
CA GLU A 719 -2.15 27.99 12.13
C GLU A 719 -3.15 28.27 13.26
N ARG A 720 -4.47 28.35 12.97
CA ARG A 720 -5.48 28.69 13.99
C ARG A 720 -6.62 27.68 14.03
N LEU A 721 -6.97 27.24 15.24
CA LEU A 721 -8.17 26.45 15.51
C LEU A 721 -9.04 27.18 16.54
N TYR A 722 -10.30 27.39 16.18
CA TYR A 722 -11.35 27.86 17.09
C TYR A 722 -12.39 26.76 17.23
N LEU A 723 -12.67 26.36 18.47
CA LEU A 723 -13.82 25.53 18.79
C LEU A 723 -15.03 26.45 18.95
N ASP A 724 -16.00 26.42 18.04
CA ASP A 724 -17.14 27.36 18.02
C ASP A 724 -18.47 26.73 18.49
N GLY A 725 -18.47 25.41 18.72
CA GLY A 725 -19.55 24.71 19.40
C GLY A 725 -19.62 25.05 20.90
N SER A 726 -20.67 24.59 21.59
CA SER A 726 -20.81 24.73 23.06
C SER A 726 -20.61 23.43 23.83
N ALA A 727 -20.28 22.34 23.13
CA ALA A 727 -20.04 21.02 23.73
C ALA A 727 -18.62 20.90 24.30
N ASN A 728 -18.37 19.84 25.08
CA ASN A 728 -17.03 19.46 25.56
C ASN A 728 -16.22 18.83 24.41
N ILE A 729 -15.83 19.66 23.44
CA ILE A 729 -15.05 19.27 22.26
C ILE A 729 -13.57 19.57 22.49
N ASN A 730 -12.71 18.90 21.72
CA ASN A 730 -11.26 18.92 21.93
C ASN A 730 -10.54 19.43 20.70
N GLY A 731 -9.38 20.06 20.90
CA GLY A 731 -8.55 20.61 19.84
C GLY A 731 -7.13 20.03 19.90
N THR A 732 -6.58 19.65 18.75
CA THR A 732 -5.17 19.27 18.63
C THR A 732 -4.50 20.10 17.53
N GLY A 733 -3.37 20.72 17.85
CA GLY A 733 -2.52 21.44 16.91
C GLY A 733 -1.67 20.52 16.03
N ASN A 734 -0.70 21.13 15.33
CA ASN A 734 0.31 20.50 14.49
C ASN A 734 1.71 20.93 14.98
N SER A 735 2.73 20.88 14.11
CA SER A 735 4.12 21.22 14.47
C SER A 735 4.49 22.70 14.21
N LEU A 736 3.50 23.55 13.89
CA LEU A 736 3.68 24.99 13.67
C LEU A 736 3.36 25.76 14.95
N ASP A 737 3.72 27.04 15.00
CA ASP A 737 3.29 27.97 16.06
C ASP A 737 1.76 28.22 15.94
N ASN A 738 0.98 27.39 16.63
CA ASN A 738 -0.46 27.35 16.57
C ASN A 738 -1.12 28.31 17.56
N ARG A 739 -2.31 28.79 17.19
CA ARG A 739 -3.24 29.44 18.10
C ARG A 739 -4.47 28.57 18.28
N LEU A 740 -4.59 27.96 19.45
CA LEU A 740 -5.72 27.09 19.81
C LEU A 740 -6.64 27.82 20.79
N TYR A 741 -7.91 27.91 20.41
CA TYR A 741 -8.95 28.55 21.19
C TYR A 741 -10.07 27.55 21.48
N GLY A 742 -10.30 27.27 22.76
CA GLY A 742 -11.41 26.46 23.25
C GLY A 742 -12.76 27.16 23.14
N ASN A 743 -13.74 26.67 23.90
CA ASN A 743 -15.09 27.21 23.97
C ASN A 743 -15.54 27.34 25.44
N ALA A 744 -16.85 27.33 25.70
CA ALA A 744 -17.39 27.43 27.07
C ALA A 744 -17.57 26.06 27.77
N GLY A 745 -17.22 24.97 27.08
CA GLY A 745 -17.26 23.61 27.60
C GLY A 745 -15.89 23.17 28.10
N ASN A 746 -15.84 22.03 28.78
CA ASN A 746 -14.58 21.47 29.29
C ASN A 746 -13.77 20.85 28.14
N ASN A 747 -12.73 21.54 27.69
CA ASN A 747 -11.92 21.17 26.55
C ASN A 747 -10.62 20.47 26.96
N VAL A 748 -10.15 19.57 26.10
CA VAL A 748 -8.75 19.13 26.06
C VAL A 748 -8.09 19.75 24.84
N LEU A 749 -7.13 20.64 25.06
CA LEU A 749 -6.38 21.35 24.02
C LEU A 749 -4.91 20.90 24.05
N LYS A 750 -4.41 20.39 22.92
CA LYS A 750 -3.03 19.90 22.78
C LYS A 750 -2.32 20.60 21.64
N ALA A 751 -1.36 21.48 21.91
CA ALA A 751 -0.73 22.28 20.86
C ALA A 751 0.36 21.52 20.08
N SER A 752 1.10 20.66 20.77
CA SER A 752 2.08 19.69 20.24
C SER A 752 3.50 20.24 20.15
N SER A 753 3.91 20.85 19.05
CA SER A 753 5.26 21.41 18.92
C SER A 753 5.18 22.74 18.21
N GLY A 754 5.96 23.73 18.66
CA GLY A 754 5.82 25.11 18.20
C GLY A 754 5.88 26.05 19.39
N ASN A 755 5.91 27.36 19.16
CA ASN A 755 5.66 28.34 20.21
C ASN A 755 4.19 28.71 20.16
N ASP A 756 3.39 28.00 20.94
CA ASP A 756 1.95 27.99 20.80
C ASP A 756 1.25 29.00 21.71
N ILE A 757 0.04 29.41 21.32
CA ILE A 757 -0.88 30.15 22.19
C ILE A 757 -2.12 29.29 22.39
N VAL A 758 -2.35 28.85 23.62
CA VAL A 758 -3.48 27.99 23.98
C VAL A 758 -4.38 28.73 24.98
N ARG A 759 -5.67 28.85 24.65
CA ARG A 759 -6.69 29.45 25.53
C ARG A 759 -7.89 28.54 25.68
N GLY A 760 -8.21 28.14 26.92
CA GLY A 760 -9.37 27.29 27.22
C GLY A 760 -10.70 28.05 27.15
N TYR A 761 -10.70 29.29 27.67
CA TYR A 761 -11.84 30.19 27.87
C TYR A 761 -12.68 29.90 29.10
N ALA A 762 -13.79 29.16 29.01
CA ALA A 762 -14.62 28.91 30.17
C ALA A 762 -14.89 27.41 30.26
N GLY A 763 -15.01 26.90 31.48
CA GLY A 763 -15.07 25.45 31.70
C GLY A 763 -13.82 24.99 32.43
N ASN A 764 -13.80 23.71 32.81
CA ASN A 764 -12.65 23.11 33.48
C ASN A 764 -11.81 22.36 32.43
N ASP A 765 -10.77 23.02 31.96
CA ASP A 765 -10.01 22.62 30.79
C ASP A 765 -8.72 21.88 31.13
N LYS A 766 -8.19 21.16 30.13
CA LYS A 766 -6.84 20.59 30.15
C LYS A 766 -6.04 21.10 28.97
N LEU A 767 -5.03 21.91 29.24
CA LEU A 767 -4.19 22.54 28.24
C LEU A 767 -2.81 21.91 28.26
N TYR A 768 -2.33 21.50 27.10
CA TYR A 768 -0.99 20.98 26.87
C TYR A 768 -0.31 21.85 25.82
N GLY A 769 0.76 22.56 26.21
CA GLY A 769 1.61 23.32 25.28
C GLY A 769 2.38 22.34 24.40
N GLY A 770 3.26 21.56 25.03
CA GLY A 770 4.04 20.55 24.34
C GLY A 770 5.49 21.00 24.28
N SER A 771 6.14 20.91 23.12
CA SER A 771 7.53 21.34 22.99
C SER A 771 7.62 22.71 22.34
N GLY A 772 8.41 23.62 22.93
CA GLY A 772 8.57 25.00 22.47
C GLY A 772 8.18 25.98 23.56
N ASN A 773 8.27 27.28 23.30
CA ASN A 773 7.96 28.29 24.32
C ASN A 773 6.49 28.68 24.23
N ASP A 774 5.66 28.09 25.06
CA ASP A 774 4.22 28.18 24.93
C ASP A 774 3.60 29.23 25.84
N LYS A 775 2.43 29.75 25.45
CA LYS A 775 1.60 30.64 26.27
C LYS A 775 0.24 30.01 26.52
N LEU A 776 -0.01 29.59 27.77
CA LEU A 776 -1.22 28.88 28.16
C LEU A 776 -2.09 29.76 29.08
N SER A 777 -3.39 29.83 28.80
CA SER A 777 -4.36 30.45 29.70
C SER A 777 -5.61 29.57 29.77
N GLY A 778 -5.88 29.00 30.95
CA GLY A 778 -7.08 28.17 31.17
C GLY A 778 -8.35 28.99 30.94
N GLY A 779 -8.44 30.12 31.64
CA GLY A 779 -9.57 31.03 31.53
C GLY A 779 -10.36 30.96 32.83
N ALA A 780 -11.69 30.92 32.77
CA ALA A 780 -12.55 30.79 33.93
C ALA A 780 -12.92 29.32 34.17
N GLY A 781 -12.59 28.78 35.33
CA GLY A 781 -12.89 27.39 35.69
C GLY A 781 -11.85 26.84 36.66
N ASP A 782 -11.79 25.53 36.79
CA ASP A 782 -10.72 24.86 37.53
C ASP A 782 -9.85 24.10 36.52
N ASP A 783 -8.79 24.74 36.01
CA ASP A 783 -8.05 24.27 34.84
C ASP A 783 -6.75 23.53 35.17
N TRP A 784 -6.33 22.62 34.28
CA TRP A 784 -5.03 21.95 34.36
C TRP A 784 -4.14 22.36 33.19
N LEU A 785 -2.99 22.95 33.49
CA LEU A 785 -2.05 23.46 32.51
C LEU A 785 -0.74 22.66 32.58
N TYR A 786 -0.29 22.20 31.42
CA TYR A 786 0.96 21.48 31.19
C TYR A 786 1.78 22.25 30.16
N GLY A 787 2.90 22.83 30.56
CA GLY A 787 3.78 23.57 29.65
C GLY A 787 4.53 22.62 28.73
N GLY A 788 5.17 21.61 29.32
CA GLY A 788 6.07 20.70 28.63
C GLY A 788 7.50 21.23 28.56
N PRO A 789 8.31 20.78 27.57
CA PRO A 789 9.66 21.30 27.38
C PRO A 789 9.68 22.69 26.72
N GLY A 790 10.21 23.69 27.40
CA GLY A 790 10.37 25.04 26.85
C GLY A 790 10.45 26.11 27.93
N GLN A 791 10.47 27.38 27.54
CA GLN A 791 10.23 28.50 28.44
C GLN A 791 8.76 28.91 28.31
N ASP A 792 7.94 28.38 29.20
CA ASP A 792 6.49 28.53 29.08
C ASP A 792 5.96 29.70 29.92
N VAL A 793 4.83 30.26 29.49
CA VAL A 793 4.13 31.34 30.17
C VAL A 793 2.71 30.90 30.50
N PHE A 794 2.44 30.69 31.79
CA PHE A 794 1.12 30.37 32.32
C PHE A 794 0.41 31.66 32.74
N VAL A 795 -0.71 31.98 32.10
CA VAL A 795 -1.40 33.27 32.21
C VAL A 795 -2.68 33.14 33.01
N PHE A 796 -2.76 33.90 34.09
CA PHE A 796 -3.93 33.93 34.98
C PHE A 796 -4.59 35.30 34.90
N GLU A 797 -5.80 35.29 34.33
CA GLU A 797 -6.67 36.46 34.23
C GLU A 797 -7.48 36.63 35.53
N LYS A 798 -8.32 37.67 35.59
CA LYS A 798 -9.26 37.84 36.73
C LYS A 798 -10.37 36.81 36.68
N ASN A 799 -10.76 36.28 37.83
CA ASN A 799 -11.79 35.24 37.97
C ASN A 799 -11.41 33.95 37.23
N SER A 800 -10.12 33.59 37.25
CA SER A 800 -9.67 32.37 36.60
C SER A 800 -10.15 31.11 37.30
N GLY A 801 -10.48 31.20 38.60
CA GLY A 801 -10.95 30.07 39.40
C GLY A 801 -9.79 29.35 40.09
N ARG A 802 -9.78 28.01 40.10
CA ARG A 802 -8.79 27.21 40.84
C ARG A 802 -7.94 26.36 39.91
N ASP A 803 -6.87 26.96 39.44
CA ASP A 803 -6.04 26.39 38.39
C ASP A 803 -4.84 25.63 38.93
N ARG A 804 -4.33 24.72 38.11
CA ARG A 804 -3.19 23.86 38.44
C ARG A 804 -2.16 23.87 37.32
N ILE A 805 -0.93 24.24 37.66
CA ILE A 805 0.23 24.01 36.80
C ILE A 805 0.87 22.70 37.22
N LYS A 806 1.02 21.77 36.29
CA LYS A 806 1.34 20.36 36.60
C LYS A 806 2.82 20.02 36.48
N ASP A 807 3.59 20.81 35.74
CA ASP A 807 4.97 20.54 35.34
C ASP A 807 5.88 21.78 35.33
N PHE A 808 5.55 22.80 36.14
CA PHE A 808 6.29 24.07 36.20
C PHE A 808 7.80 23.88 36.47
N GLN A 809 8.64 24.49 35.63
CA GLN A 809 10.09 24.48 35.74
C GLN A 809 10.62 25.79 36.32
N VAL A 810 11.04 25.75 37.59
CA VAL A 810 11.61 26.91 38.29
C VAL A 810 12.84 27.45 37.58
N GLY A 811 12.86 28.77 37.38
CA GLY A 811 13.91 29.53 36.72
C GLY A 811 13.84 29.54 35.20
N LEU A 812 12.95 28.74 34.60
CA LEU A 812 12.72 28.64 33.16
C LEU A 812 11.35 29.22 32.80
N ASP A 813 10.30 28.71 33.43
CA ASP A 813 8.91 29.09 33.16
C ASP A 813 8.50 30.37 33.88
N LYS A 814 7.39 30.96 33.42
CA LYS A 814 6.80 32.18 33.95
C LYS A 814 5.34 31.98 34.34
N ILE A 815 5.00 32.50 35.51
CA ILE A 815 3.62 32.70 35.94
C ILE A 815 3.27 34.18 35.69
N ASP A 816 2.37 34.43 34.74
CA ASP A 816 1.89 35.76 34.37
C ASP A 816 0.60 36.10 35.12
N VAL A 817 0.72 37.00 36.09
CA VAL A 817 -0.38 37.48 36.95
C VAL A 817 -0.62 38.98 36.79
N ARG A 818 -0.10 39.59 35.71
CA ARG A 818 -0.27 41.04 35.43
C ARG A 818 -1.73 41.49 35.36
N ALA A 819 -2.65 40.56 35.09
CA ALA A 819 -4.08 40.83 35.06
C ALA A 819 -4.70 40.95 36.47
N TRP A 820 -4.03 40.47 37.52
CA TRP A 820 -4.49 40.59 38.90
C TRP A 820 -4.26 42.00 39.44
N SER A 821 -5.29 42.53 40.10
CA SER A 821 -5.25 43.89 40.65
C SER A 821 -4.35 43.98 41.89
N ASN A 822 -3.57 45.05 42.03
CA ASN A 822 -2.71 45.33 43.19
C ASN A 822 -1.59 44.30 43.42
N VAL A 823 -1.03 43.74 42.35
CA VAL A 823 0.19 42.94 42.38
C VAL A 823 1.31 43.77 41.75
N HIS A 824 2.27 44.23 42.55
CA HIS A 824 3.42 45.02 42.09
C HIS A 824 4.75 44.33 42.37
N ASP A 825 4.80 43.52 43.42
CA ASP A 825 5.93 42.66 43.74
C ASP A 825 5.47 41.29 44.31
N LEU A 826 6.42 40.42 44.65
CA LEU A 826 6.10 39.10 45.19
C LEU A 826 5.45 39.13 46.58
N ALA A 827 5.61 40.20 47.36
CA ALA A 827 5.01 40.32 48.69
C ALA A 827 3.49 40.56 48.60
N ASP A 828 3.00 41.05 47.47
CA ASP A 828 1.57 41.19 47.19
C ASP A 828 0.90 39.84 46.89
N LEU A 829 1.67 38.85 46.43
CA LEU A 829 1.18 37.50 46.17
C LEU A 829 1.11 36.68 47.46
N ARG A 830 -0.10 36.29 47.86
CA ARG A 830 -0.32 35.41 49.02
C ARG A 830 0.05 33.97 48.69
N MET A 831 1.32 33.64 48.82
CA MET A 831 1.85 32.30 48.56
C MET A 831 1.97 31.47 49.85
N THR A 832 1.55 30.21 49.81
CA THR A 832 1.70 29.25 50.91
C THR A 832 2.21 27.90 50.41
N GLN A 833 2.99 27.20 51.24
CA GLN A 833 3.39 25.82 50.97
C GLN A 833 2.30 24.86 51.48
N SER A 834 1.82 23.97 50.61
CA SER A 834 0.88 22.90 50.96
C SER A 834 1.43 21.56 50.48
N GLY A 835 2.05 20.80 51.40
CA GLY A 835 2.74 19.56 51.06
C GLY A 835 3.86 19.82 50.04
N ALA A 836 3.81 19.14 48.89
CA ALA A 836 4.78 19.31 47.80
C ALA A 836 4.42 20.43 46.81
N HIS A 837 3.39 21.24 47.06
CA HIS A 837 2.87 22.24 46.12
C HIS A 837 2.94 23.66 46.70
N VAL A 838 3.09 24.66 45.83
CA VAL A 838 2.88 26.07 46.18
C VAL A 838 1.45 26.46 45.81
N VAL A 839 0.77 27.18 46.70
CA VAL A 839 -0.56 27.72 46.46
C VAL A 839 -0.49 29.24 46.50
N ILE A 840 -0.90 29.89 45.41
CA ILE A 840 -0.94 31.35 45.24
C ILE A 840 -2.40 31.78 45.29
N HIS A 841 -2.75 32.69 46.18
CA HIS A 841 -4.12 33.20 46.34
C HIS A 841 -4.25 34.65 45.88
N HIS A 842 -5.32 34.96 45.14
CA HIS A 842 -5.71 36.32 44.80
C HIS A 842 -7.23 36.50 44.85
N GLY A 843 -7.75 37.08 45.93
CA GLY A 843 -9.20 37.19 46.11
C GLY A 843 -9.88 35.82 46.19
N ALA A 844 -10.72 35.51 45.20
CA ALA A 844 -11.39 34.21 45.06
C ALA A 844 -10.60 33.21 44.19
N ASP A 845 -9.60 33.70 43.43
CA ASP A 845 -8.78 32.90 42.53
C ASP A 845 -7.64 32.22 43.29
N MET A 846 -7.22 31.06 42.77
CA MET A 846 -6.17 30.25 43.35
C MET A 846 -5.39 29.54 42.25
N VAL A 847 -4.05 29.59 42.31
CA VAL A 847 -3.17 28.80 41.43
C VAL A 847 -2.36 27.83 42.28
N VAL A 848 -2.42 26.55 41.94
CA VAL A 848 -1.59 25.50 42.53
C VAL A 848 -0.46 25.16 41.58
N VAL A 849 0.78 25.44 41.99
CA VAL A 849 1.97 25.04 41.27
C VAL A 849 2.46 23.72 41.86
N GLU A 850 2.29 22.62 41.12
CA GLU A 850 2.55 21.30 41.67
C GLU A 850 4.04 20.94 41.71
N HIS A 851 4.45 20.21 42.74
CA HIS A 851 5.82 19.70 42.91
C HIS A 851 6.91 20.78 43.00
N VAL A 852 6.54 22.00 43.41
CA VAL A 852 7.46 23.13 43.63
C VAL A 852 7.56 23.45 45.12
N GLN A 853 8.77 23.82 45.55
CA GLN A 853 9.03 24.36 46.89
C GLN A 853 8.99 25.88 46.85
N LEU A 854 8.26 26.52 47.78
CA LEU A 854 8.09 27.96 47.85
C LEU A 854 9.43 28.72 47.90
N ALA A 855 10.41 28.17 48.62
CA ALA A 855 11.74 28.78 48.74
C ALA A 855 12.55 28.78 47.43
N ALA A 856 12.13 28.02 46.41
CA ALA A 856 12.79 27.99 45.11
C ALA A 856 12.29 29.11 44.16
N LEU A 857 11.10 29.66 44.41
CA LEU A 857 10.51 30.71 43.58
C LEU A 857 11.15 32.08 43.86
N SER A 858 11.29 32.88 42.79
CA SER A 858 11.93 34.19 42.79
C SER A 858 11.22 35.14 41.81
N LEU A 859 11.64 36.42 41.76
CA LEU A 859 11.07 37.39 40.82
C LEU A 859 11.26 36.97 39.34
N ARG A 860 12.21 36.06 39.08
CA ARG A 860 12.44 35.52 37.74
C ARG A 860 11.35 34.55 37.30
N ASP A 861 10.52 34.04 38.20
CA ASP A 861 9.49 33.05 37.86
C ASP A 861 8.14 33.70 37.55
N PHE A 862 8.07 35.03 37.61
CA PHE A 862 6.82 35.79 37.50
C PHE A 862 6.89 36.91 36.48
N LEU A 863 5.74 37.20 35.88
CA LEU A 863 5.43 38.47 35.23
C LEU A 863 4.38 39.17 36.11
N LEU A 864 4.75 40.33 36.67
CA LEU A 864 3.96 41.11 37.64
C LEU A 864 3.50 42.44 37.04
#